data_AF-A0A8T4LWJ7-F1
#
_entry.id   AF-A0A8T4LWJ7-F1
#
_cell.length_a   1.000
_cell.length_b   1.000
_cell.length_c   1.000
_cell.angle_alpha   90.00
_cell.angle_beta   90.00
_cell.angle_gamma   90.00
#
_symmetry.space_group_name_H-M   'P 1'
#
loop_
_entity.id
_entity.type
_entity.pdbx_description
1 polymer ?
#
loop_
_entity_poly.entity_id
_entity_poly.type
_entity_poly.pdbx_seq_one_letter_code
_entity_poly.pdbx_strand_id
1 'polypeptide(L)'
;MRTRIALLILLFLFCQIAISAFPRPWHDQAWLVNNPNILYASNKDIWFPGLLNIPINELRLDKIKDIGDSNFKSLINTAIKNKEETSIAAKKCADVYADIQKNPTKKLDEILNKSAGDALNGASVGAAAGALIFGLPSGGVFSVPGAVVGGIVGAVVGGAIGGLSNIFGALFSNTKDDRIIELAETCSEYGKKWRALMDSAIDAIDYSFKELENKWNEAADAYKKLKYTGVCDNDYYSTGREACNYIEDIMETGANGKYGTSSQQIIKLQNDLKSGFSKSLPNTTAYSELIDIIWNDTGAIKEAESIVTLAEQKLNEAEDDTKVLFQQTEELEAKANKKLDELKKQIPEKITASFVISETLSNEKKETISNMFIEIKTNVEQAAEEFDDAKKTYMTKKLGYIKNSVTVLKDIEKTYHNIDGSINTINDKLKEMVEEKQKEASTLLEEFEKITKDNFIHDEATKNYEKAKVAFEKANDASALGDKFEYFDQAATNVRFAINIFENKPLEKIVSIKAAISDVKKLIKAAENDGIDASYENEEIKLIEKTEQTWVLENVKNIENSILTKAKILYGNLENKRKELLKQIKLGKEATADLKTTLAGTEQDAFYSDGRINYRKAIGKLKEIRNAYNEIEVELGKSRKDIVLNALEKTSDLSFDIVELDKPTDIKIIFAVSNNLGFSAENTAIDFEFPYDLEIFKSDMNDDNDVEVIKTKGRIKIILSKIEPYANYIIKIEKQEILARSINKRVSAVGNADGSANIEENIDFELEINAAMWLGDEVEIDGLQYNGAELEKGKHKLET
;
A
#
# COMPACT_ATOMS: atom_id res chain seq x y z
N MET A 1 -4.40 -11.73 -2.67
CA MET A 1 -5.60 -12.23 -3.39
C MET A 1 -6.11 -11.27 -4.47
N ARG A 2 -5.62 -10.03 -4.56
CA ARG A 2 -5.03 -9.51 -5.80
C ARG A 2 -3.53 -9.23 -5.55
N THR A 3 -2.78 -10.12 -4.87
CA THR A 3 -1.60 -10.91 -5.37
C THR A 3 -0.33 -10.18 -5.79
N ARG A 4 -0.31 -8.85 -5.88
CA ARG A 4 -0.26 -8.16 -7.19
C ARG A 4 -0.40 -6.65 -7.04
N ILE A 5 -0.68 -6.11 -5.85
CA ILE A 5 -0.67 -4.67 -5.55
C ILE A 5 0.75 -4.22 -5.44
N ALA A 6 1.22 -3.49 -6.40
CA ALA A 6 2.08 -4.28 -7.21
C ALA A 6 3.56 -4.23 -6.78
N LEU A 7 4.02 -5.22 -5.98
CA LEU A 7 5.42 -5.74 -5.79
C LEU A 7 6.14 -6.12 -7.10
N LEU A 8 5.50 -5.73 -8.17
CA LEU A 8 4.71 -6.51 -9.13
C LEU A 8 4.11 -5.53 -10.20
N ILE A 9 4.03 -4.21 -9.91
CA ILE A 9 4.34 -2.97 -10.68
C ILE A 9 5.51 -2.38 -9.87
N LEU A 10 6.27 -3.22 -9.18
CA LEU A 10 7.48 -3.82 -9.66
C LEU A 10 8.33 -2.49 -9.75
N LEU A 11 9.35 -2.38 -8.93
CA LEU A 11 10.58 -3.05 -9.30
C LEU A 11 10.74 -3.16 -10.82
N PHE A 12 9.73 -3.63 -11.63
CA PHE A 12 9.12 -3.34 -12.99
C PHE A 12 9.63 -2.14 -13.68
N LEU A 13 9.65 -1.02 -12.97
CA LEU A 13 10.53 0.06 -13.37
C LEU A 13 11.98 -0.39 -13.04
N PHE A 14 12.32 -1.61 -13.47
CA PHE A 14 13.49 -2.52 -13.29
C PHE A 14 14.59 -2.10 -14.26
N CYS A 15 14.46 -0.85 -14.67
CA CYS A 15 14.54 -0.47 -16.06
C CYS A 15 14.50 1.03 -16.21
N GLN A 16 13.74 1.80 -15.40
CA GLN A 16 13.86 3.26 -15.47
C GLN A 16 15.29 3.73 -15.20
N ILE A 17 16.07 2.84 -14.55
CA ILE A 17 17.43 3.03 -14.10
C ILE A 17 18.09 1.64 -14.15
N ALA A 18 18.59 1.14 -15.27
CA ALA A 18 20.04 1.05 -15.33
C ALA A 18 20.61 2.42 -15.66
N ILE A 19 20.65 3.35 -14.70
CA ILE A 19 21.48 4.55 -14.81
C ILE A 19 22.94 4.08 -14.64
N SER A 20 23.53 3.47 -15.66
CA SER A 20 24.62 4.20 -16.27
C SER A 20 23.95 5.46 -16.82
N ALA A 21 24.47 6.67 -16.58
CA ALA A 21 24.02 7.83 -17.37
C ALA A 21 23.82 7.36 -18.82
N PHE A 22 22.69 7.72 -19.48
CA PHE A 22 22.43 7.23 -20.85
C PHE A 22 23.75 7.30 -21.62
N PRO A 23 24.15 6.19 -22.26
CA PRO A 23 25.54 6.04 -22.66
C PRO A 23 25.93 7.24 -23.51
N ARG A 24 27.06 7.85 -23.15
CA ARG A 24 27.64 8.98 -23.88
C ARG A 24 28.90 8.51 -24.60
N PRO A 25 28.78 7.57 -25.57
CA PRO A 25 29.93 6.95 -26.19
C PRO A 25 30.82 7.99 -26.91
N TRP A 26 30.27 9.15 -27.28
CA TRP A 26 31.03 10.26 -27.85
C TRP A 26 32.00 10.97 -26.89
N HIS A 27 31.98 10.64 -25.59
CA HIS A 27 33.02 11.03 -24.64
C HIS A 27 34.09 9.94 -24.46
N ASP A 28 33.85 8.72 -24.96
CA ASP A 28 34.83 7.64 -24.96
C ASP A 28 35.77 7.77 -26.17
N GLN A 29 37.07 7.87 -25.89
CA GLN A 29 38.09 7.92 -26.91
C GLN A 29 38.11 6.66 -27.79
N ALA A 30 37.84 5.48 -27.22
CA ALA A 30 37.81 4.24 -27.98
C ALA A 30 36.69 4.26 -29.03
N TRP A 31 35.49 4.70 -28.64
CA TRP A 31 34.39 4.87 -29.58
C TRP A 31 34.70 5.91 -30.66
N LEU A 32 35.28 7.06 -30.30
CA LEU A 32 35.66 8.11 -31.26
C LEU A 32 36.66 7.62 -32.31
N VAL A 33 37.63 6.80 -31.91
CA VAL A 33 38.67 6.25 -32.80
C VAL A 33 38.10 5.18 -33.74
N ASN A 34 37.15 4.39 -33.23
CA ASN A 34 36.59 3.24 -33.94
C ASN A 34 35.33 3.55 -34.75
N ASN A 35 34.76 4.75 -34.58
CA ASN A 35 33.57 5.13 -35.32
C ASN A 35 33.91 5.39 -36.80
N PRO A 36 33.35 4.62 -37.76
CA PRO A 36 33.66 4.77 -39.18
C PRO A 36 33.20 6.13 -39.77
N ASN A 37 32.37 6.87 -39.04
CA ASN A 37 31.86 8.18 -39.44
C ASN A 37 32.69 9.35 -38.89
N ILE A 38 33.77 9.06 -38.15
CA ILE A 38 34.65 10.06 -37.53
C ILE A 38 36.10 9.76 -37.92
N LEU A 39 36.82 10.81 -38.31
CA LEU A 39 38.27 10.77 -38.40
C LEU A 39 38.86 11.39 -37.13
N TYR A 40 39.51 10.58 -36.31
CA TYR A 40 40.20 11.04 -35.11
C TYR A 40 41.70 11.29 -35.39
N ALA A 41 42.13 12.54 -35.37
CA ALA A 41 43.53 12.92 -35.64
C ALA A 41 43.99 14.08 -34.76
N SER A 42 45.16 13.97 -34.13
CA SER A 42 45.78 15.03 -33.31
C SER A 42 44.83 15.64 -32.25
N ASN A 43 44.06 14.81 -31.56
CA ASN A 43 43.00 15.20 -30.59
C ASN A 43 41.85 16.02 -31.19
N LYS A 44 41.63 15.95 -32.51
CA LYS A 44 40.46 16.49 -33.21
C LYS A 44 39.63 15.34 -33.79
N ASP A 45 38.33 15.38 -33.57
CA ASP A 45 37.33 14.50 -34.17
C ASP A 45 36.67 15.22 -35.36
N ILE A 46 36.95 14.76 -36.58
CA ILE A 46 36.44 15.33 -37.83
C ILE A 46 35.33 14.42 -38.34
N TRP A 47 34.09 14.90 -38.33
CA TRP A 47 32.90 14.11 -38.70
C TRP A 47 32.66 14.14 -40.22
N PHE A 48 32.31 12.98 -40.82
CA PHE A 48 32.16 12.88 -42.27
C PHE A 48 30.86 13.51 -42.81
N PRO A 49 30.92 14.29 -43.92
CA PRO A 49 29.79 15.11 -44.37
C PRO A 49 28.53 14.41 -44.87
N GLY A 50 28.66 13.17 -45.37
CA GLY A 50 27.57 12.43 -46.04
C GLY A 50 26.43 11.96 -45.11
N LEU A 51 26.62 12.06 -43.80
CA LEU A 51 25.66 11.64 -42.76
C LEU A 51 25.24 12.78 -41.84
N LEU A 52 25.75 13.99 -42.09
CA LEU A 52 25.40 15.19 -41.33
C LEU A 52 23.90 15.45 -41.53
N ASN A 53 23.17 15.52 -40.41
CA ASN A 53 21.74 15.79 -40.26
C ASN A 53 20.82 14.59 -39.97
N ILE A 54 21.20 13.33 -40.25
CA ILE A 54 20.29 12.19 -39.98
C ILE A 54 19.95 12.08 -38.48
N PRO A 55 20.94 12.02 -37.56
CA PRO A 55 20.64 11.94 -36.11
C PRO A 55 19.95 13.20 -35.56
N ILE A 56 20.23 14.37 -36.16
CA ILE A 56 19.68 15.67 -35.72
C ILE A 56 18.19 15.77 -36.06
N ASN A 57 17.78 15.26 -37.22
CA ASN A 57 16.40 15.30 -37.70
C ASN A 57 15.51 14.28 -36.98
N GLU A 58 16.07 13.17 -36.51
CA GLU A 58 15.36 12.18 -35.69
C GLU A 58 15.02 12.70 -34.29
N LEU A 59 15.81 13.64 -33.75
CA LEU A 59 15.58 14.27 -32.45
C LEU A 59 14.47 15.34 -32.53
N ARG A 60 13.20 14.93 -32.47
CA ARG A 60 12.01 15.81 -32.64
C ARG A 60 11.67 16.68 -31.42
N LEU A 61 12.60 17.54 -31.01
CA LEU A 61 12.46 18.43 -29.84
C LEU A 61 11.32 19.45 -29.96
N ASP A 62 10.96 19.84 -31.19
CA ASP A 62 9.87 20.78 -31.49
C ASP A 62 8.50 20.28 -31.00
N LYS A 63 8.31 18.96 -30.96
CA LYS A 63 7.06 18.34 -30.50
C LYS A 63 6.86 18.40 -28.99
N ILE A 64 7.94 18.61 -28.23
CA ILE A 64 7.95 18.48 -26.77
C ILE A 64 8.34 19.78 -26.05
N LYS A 65 8.57 20.87 -26.80
CA LYS A 65 9.07 22.16 -26.27
C LYS A 65 8.15 22.82 -25.24
N ASP A 66 6.84 22.55 -25.32
CA ASP A 66 5.82 23.19 -24.48
C ASP A 66 5.38 22.29 -23.30
N ILE A 67 5.91 21.07 -23.22
CA ILE A 67 5.57 20.06 -22.20
C ILE A 67 6.50 20.21 -20.99
N GLY A 68 6.04 19.77 -19.82
CA GLY A 68 6.83 19.65 -18.60
C GLY A 68 6.95 20.93 -17.77
N ASP A 69 7.72 20.83 -16.70
CA ASP A 69 7.95 21.93 -15.74
C ASP A 69 8.97 22.96 -16.26
N SER A 70 9.26 23.99 -15.45
CA SER A 70 10.20 25.05 -15.82
C SER A 70 11.64 24.57 -16.01
N ASN A 71 12.08 23.57 -15.25
CA ASN A 71 13.46 23.06 -15.31
C ASN A 71 13.64 22.21 -16.57
N PHE A 72 12.71 21.30 -16.84
CA PHE A 72 12.66 20.51 -18.06
C PHE A 72 12.60 21.41 -19.29
N LYS A 73 11.74 22.43 -19.29
CA LYS A 73 11.66 23.43 -20.37
C LYS A 73 12.98 24.15 -20.60
N SER A 74 13.72 24.47 -19.54
CA SER A 74 15.06 25.06 -19.64
C SER A 74 16.06 24.12 -20.35
N LEU A 75 16.07 22.84 -19.98
CA LEU A 75 16.92 21.81 -20.59
C LEU A 75 16.56 21.59 -22.06
N ILE A 76 15.28 21.47 -22.39
CA ILE A 76 14.80 21.31 -23.78
C ILE A 76 15.09 22.56 -24.62
N ASN A 77 14.92 23.77 -24.08
CA ASN A 77 15.29 24.99 -24.80
C ASN A 77 16.79 25.06 -25.08
N THR A 78 17.62 24.58 -24.16
CA THR A 78 19.07 24.43 -24.37
C THR A 78 19.36 23.44 -25.49
N ALA A 79 18.69 22.28 -25.50
CA ALA A 79 18.81 21.29 -26.56
C ALA A 79 18.32 21.84 -27.92
N ILE A 80 17.23 22.60 -27.97
CA ILE A 80 16.72 23.25 -29.19
C ILE A 80 17.73 24.26 -29.73
N LYS A 81 18.30 25.10 -28.86
CA LYS A 81 19.36 26.03 -29.25
C LYS A 81 20.59 25.29 -29.79
N ASN A 82 21.03 24.23 -29.11
CA ASN A 82 22.14 23.40 -29.57
C ASN A 82 21.80 22.71 -30.90
N LYS A 83 20.54 22.35 -31.15
CA LYS A 83 20.07 21.79 -32.43
C LYS A 83 20.18 22.78 -33.57
N GLU A 84 19.81 24.04 -33.35
CA GLU A 84 19.98 25.11 -34.33
C GLU A 84 21.46 25.37 -34.63
N GLU A 85 22.29 25.51 -33.59
CA GLU A 85 23.74 25.71 -33.74
C GLU A 85 24.40 24.53 -34.47
N THR A 86 24.00 23.31 -34.15
CA THR A 86 24.50 22.09 -34.81
C THR A 86 24.07 22.06 -36.28
N SER A 87 22.83 22.43 -36.60
CA SER A 87 22.34 22.48 -37.99
C SER A 87 23.11 23.52 -38.83
N ILE A 88 23.44 24.67 -38.23
CA ILE A 88 24.28 25.68 -38.87
C ILE A 88 25.70 25.15 -39.11
N ALA A 89 26.30 24.49 -38.12
CA ALA A 89 27.64 23.90 -38.25
C ALA A 89 27.67 22.77 -39.29
N ALA A 90 26.62 21.93 -39.32
CA ALA A 90 26.45 20.86 -40.29
C ALA A 90 26.43 21.40 -41.72
N LYS A 91 25.62 22.44 -41.96
CA LYS A 91 25.53 23.09 -43.26
C LYS A 91 26.87 23.68 -43.69
N LYS A 92 27.59 24.36 -42.78
CA LYS A 92 28.92 24.91 -43.07
C LYS A 92 29.93 23.82 -43.48
N CYS A 93 30.01 22.74 -42.70
CA CYS A 93 30.89 21.61 -43.02
C CYS A 93 30.51 20.97 -44.38
N ALA A 94 29.21 20.79 -44.65
CA ALA A 94 28.72 20.26 -45.93
C ALA A 94 29.02 21.19 -47.12
N ASP A 95 28.86 22.50 -46.96
CA ASP A 95 29.13 23.51 -47.99
C ASP A 95 30.63 23.56 -48.33
N VAL A 96 31.52 23.59 -47.32
CA VAL A 96 32.98 23.54 -47.51
C VAL A 96 33.40 22.23 -48.19
N TYR A 97 32.81 21.10 -47.78
CA TYR A 97 33.07 19.82 -48.42
C TYR A 97 32.63 19.79 -49.89
N ALA A 98 31.43 20.29 -50.19
CA ALA A 98 30.91 20.33 -51.54
C ALA A 98 31.73 21.28 -52.46
N ASP A 99 32.27 22.38 -51.92
CA ASP A 99 33.19 23.24 -52.67
C ASP A 99 34.51 22.52 -52.97
N ILE A 100 35.09 21.84 -51.99
CA ILE A 100 36.31 21.02 -52.19
C ILE A 100 36.07 19.92 -53.22
N GLN A 101 34.88 19.30 -53.25
CA GLN A 101 34.53 18.30 -54.26
C GLN A 101 34.38 18.89 -55.67
N LYS A 102 33.83 20.11 -55.80
CA LYS A 102 33.67 20.79 -57.09
C LYS A 102 34.99 21.37 -57.61
N ASN A 103 35.87 21.78 -56.70
CA ASN A 103 37.14 22.44 -56.98
C ASN A 103 38.30 21.75 -56.22
N PRO A 104 38.64 20.49 -56.56
CA PRO A 104 39.64 19.73 -55.82
C PRO A 104 40.99 20.44 -55.77
N THR A 105 41.68 20.32 -54.64
CA THR A 105 43.05 20.83 -54.49
C THR A 105 44.00 19.90 -55.27
N LYS A 106 45.15 20.40 -55.76
CA LYS A 106 46.15 19.55 -56.45
C LYS A 106 46.54 18.31 -55.65
N LYS A 107 46.61 18.44 -54.31
CA LYS A 107 46.94 17.36 -53.38
C LYS A 107 45.79 16.35 -53.23
N LEU A 108 44.54 16.83 -53.28
CA LEU A 108 43.35 15.96 -53.30
C LEU A 108 43.22 15.23 -54.64
N ASP A 109 43.51 15.89 -55.76
CA ASP A 109 43.58 15.28 -57.09
C ASP A 109 44.68 14.20 -57.17
N GLU A 110 45.87 14.43 -56.60
CA GLU A 110 46.93 13.42 -56.52
C GLU A 110 46.48 12.17 -55.75
N ILE A 111 45.74 12.36 -54.65
CA ILE A 111 45.24 11.27 -53.81
C ILE A 111 44.03 10.57 -54.43
N LEU A 112 43.12 11.30 -55.07
CA LEU A 112 41.98 10.77 -55.81
C LEU A 112 42.46 9.95 -57.02
N ASN A 113 43.49 10.40 -57.72
CA ASN A 113 44.09 9.65 -58.83
C ASN A 113 44.86 8.40 -58.34
N LYS A 114 45.50 8.47 -57.17
CA LYS A 114 46.19 7.32 -56.55
C LYS A 114 45.20 6.25 -56.06
N SER A 115 44.13 6.67 -55.39
CA SER A 115 43.06 5.79 -54.91
C SER A 115 42.18 5.23 -56.03
N ALA A 116 41.95 5.96 -57.12
CA ALA A 116 41.29 5.43 -58.32
C ALA A 116 42.14 4.34 -59.00
N GLY A 117 43.48 4.45 -58.96
CA GLY A 117 44.40 3.40 -59.41
C GLY A 117 44.34 2.13 -58.54
N ASP A 118 44.16 2.29 -57.23
CA ASP A 118 44.06 1.16 -56.29
C ASP A 118 42.65 0.50 -56.32
N ALA A 119 41.59 1.29 -56.51
CA ALA A 119 40.20 0.81 -56.61
C ALA A 119 39.94 0.01 -57.91
N LEU A 120 40.63 0.34 -59.00
CA LEU A 120 40.60 -0.43 -60.25
C LEU A 120 41.16 -1.86 -60.11
N ASN A 121 41.97 -2.13 -59.09
CA ASN A 121 42.48 -3.47 -58.78
C ASN A 121 41.59 -4.26 -57.80
N GLY A 122 40.62 -3.63 -57.11
CA GLY A 122 39.79 -4.26 -56.08
C GLY A 122 38.32 -4.49 -56.44
N ALA A 123 37.87 -4.08 -57.62
CA ALA A 123 36.45 -4.11 -57.99
C ALA A 123 36.00 -5.46 -58.60
N SER A 124 35.66 -6.44 -57.75
CA SER A 124 34.92 -7.63 -58.20
C SER A 124 33.77 -8.12 -57.30
N VAL A 125 33.43 -7.48 -56.16
CA VAL A 125 32.41 -8.05 -55.23
C VAL A 125 31.30 -7.10 -54.72
N GLY A 126 31.33 -5.78 -54.96
CA GLY A 126 30.47 -4.83 -54.21
C GLY A 126 29.23 -4.20 -54.89
N ALA A 127 28.79 -4.64 -56.08
CA ALA A 127 27.87 -3.86 -56.92
C ALA A 127 26.38 -4.27 -56.87
N ALA A 128 25.82 -4.57 -55.69
CA ALA A 128 24.38 -4.89 -55.57
C ALA A 128 23.61 -4.15 -54.45
N ALA A 129 24.26 -3.51 -53.48
CA ALA A 129 23.57 -2.91 -52.32
C ALA A 129 23.19 -1.42 -52.48
N GLY A 130 23.87 -0.66 -53.34
CA GLY A 130 23.69 0.80 -53.44
C GLY A 130 22.44 1.28 -54.21
N ALA A 131 21.80 0.42 -54.99
CA ALA A 131 20.67 0.81 -55.84
C ALA A 131 19.32 0.93 -55.08
N LEU A 132 19.26 0.53 -53.81
CA LEU A 132 18.03 0.51 -53.00
C LEU A 132 17.83 1.74 -52.10
N ILE A 133 18.86 2.57 -51.88
CA ILE A 133 18.78 3.70 -50.94
C ILE A 133 18.36 5.02 -51.62
N PHE A 134 18.54 5.15 -52.94
CA PHE A 134 18.14 6.34 -53.72
C PHE A 134 16.94 6.05 -54.62
N GLY A 135 15.78 5.80 -54.03
CA GLY A 135 14.52 5.83 -54.78
C GLY A 135 13.88 7.21 -54.72
N LEU A 136 13.66 7.86 -55.87
CA LEU A 136 12.36 8.42 -56.28
C LEU A 136 12.39 8.81 -57.79
N PRO A 137 11.22 8.89 -58.46
CA PRO A 137 11.04 8.48 -59.86
C PRO A 137 10.83 9.67 -60.79
N SER A 138 11.38 9.60 -62.01
CA SER A 138 10.75 10.05 -63.27
C SER A 138 11.81 10.05 -64.38
N GLY A 139 11.43 9.53 -65.53
CA GLY A 139 12.32 9.30 -66.66
C GLY A 139 12.85 10.58 -67.31
N GLY A 140 14.01 10.44 -67.95
CA GLY A 140 14.61 11.47 -68.79
C GLY A 140 16.07 11.17 -69.07
N VAL A 141 16.33 10.56 -70.23
CA VAL A 141 17.66 10.23 -70.77
C VAL A 141 18.51 11.50 -70.90
N PHE A 142 19.56 11.67 -70.08
CA PHE A 142 20.85 12.34 -70.38
C PHE A 142 21.78 12.19 -69.14
N SER A 143 22.72 11.27 -69.20
CA SER A 143 23.71 10.99 -68.15
C SER A 143 25.14 11.05 -68.71
N VAL A 144 26.13 11.24 -67.82
CA VAL A 144 27.60 11.39 -67.99
C VAL A 144 28.03 12.87 -67.84
N PRO A 145 28.56 13.34 -66.68
CA PRO A 145 29.70 12.76 -65.92
C PRO A 145 29.52 12.63 -64.39
N GLY A 146 28.32 12.83 -63.82
CA GLY A 146 28.09 12.78 -62.37
C GLY A 146 28.08 11.39 -61.72
N ALA A 147 27.97 10.31 -62.52
CA ALA A 147 27.79 8.94 -62.02
C ALA A 147 29.08 8.26 -61.55
N VAL A 148 30.26 8.69 -62.03
CA VAL A 148 31.56 8.06 -61.66
C VAL A 148 32.04 8.56 -60.29
N VAL A 149 31.66 9.77 -59.88
CA VAL A 149 32.06 10.36 -58.59
C VAL A 149 31.09 9.97 -57.46
N GLY A 150 29.80 9.80 -57.76
CA GLY A 150 28.83 9.24 -56.81
C GLY A 150 29.07 7.75 -56.49
N GLY A 151 29.67 7.00 -57.41
CA GLY A 151 30.05 5.60 -57.22
C GLY A 151 31.17 5.38 -56.22
N ILE A 152 32.06 6.36 -56.02
CA ILE A 152 33.12 6.28 -55.00
C ILE A 152 32.51 6.43 -53.62
N VAL A 153 31.57 7.36 -53.39
CA VAL A 153 30.88 7.48 -52.10
C VAL A 153 30.02 6.24 -51.80
N GLY A 154 29.37 5.65 -52.82
CA GLY A 154 28.61 4.40 -52.67
C GLY A 154 29.48 3.15 -52.43
N ALA A 155 30.67 3.08 -53.03
CA ALA A 155 31.65 2.01 -52.77
C ALA A 155 32.43 2.21 -51.44
N VAL A 156 32.58 3.46 -51.00
CA VAL A 156 33.24 3.86 -49.74
C VAL A 156 32.42 3.49 -48.51
N VAL A 157 31.09 3.37 -48.62
CA VAL A 157 30.25 2.85 -47.53
C VAL A 157 30.38 1.32 -47.37
N GLY A 158 30.93 0.61 -48.37
CA GLY A 158 30.97 -0.86 -48.38
C GLY A 158 32.37 -1.51 -48.38
N GLY A 159 33.48 -0.77 -48.46
CA GLY A 159 34.80 -1.37 -48.67
C GLY A 159 35.94 -0.68 -47.90
N ALA A 160 36.65 -1.47 -47.09
CA ALA A 160 37.97 -1.22 -46.47
C ALA A 160 38.06 -0.09 -45.42
N ILE A 161 37.75 -0.45 -44.17
CA ILE A 161 37.79 0.41 -42.98
C ILE A 161 39.23 0.82 -42.54
N GLY A 162 40.30 0.17 -43.03
CA GLY A 162 41.69 0.51 -42.62
C GLY A 162 42.47 1.46 -43.54
N GLY A 163 42.07 1.60 -44.81
CA GLY A 163 42.86 2.31 -45.83
C GLY A 163 42.67 3.82 -45.83
N LEU A 164 41.44 4.29 -45.58
CA LEU A 164 41.08 5.70 -45.74
C LEU A 164 41.38 6.56 -44.50
N SER A 165 41.38 6.01 -43.27
CA SER A 165 41.81 6.77 -42.08
C SER A 165 43.29 7.14 -42.15
N ASN A 166 44.13 6.30 -42.78
CA ASN A 166 45.52 6.58 -43.07
C ASN A 166 45.70 7.62 -44.19
N ILE A 167 44.85 7.60 -45.22
CA ILE A 167 44.90 8.57 -46.34
C ILE A 167 44.43 9.96 -45.88
N PHE A 168 43.32 10.05 -45.15
CA PHE A 168 42.83 11.30 -44.58
C PHE A 168 43.70 11.78 -43.40
N GLY A 169 44.17 10.88 -42.54
CA GLY A 169 45.14 11.18 -41.49
C GLY A 169 46.43 11.79 -42.07
N ALA A 170 46.95 11.28 -43.18
CA ALA A 170 48.09 11.86 -43.90
C ALA A 170 47.75 13.21 -44.57
N LEU A 171 46.50 13.39 -44.99
CA LEU A 171 45.96 14.63 -45.56
C LEU A 171 45.90 15.75 -44.51
N PHE A 172 45.46 15.47 -43.29
CA PHE A 172 45.27 16.48 -42.24
C PHE A 172 46.50 16.71 -41.33
N SER A 173 47.39 15.72 -41.19
CA SER A 173 48.60 15.84 -40.34
C SER A 173 49.75 16.64 -40.97
N ASN A 174 49.78 16.80 -42.29
CA ASN A 174 50.93 17.38 -43.02
C ASN A 174 50.53 18.32 -44.20
N THR A 175 49.33 18.91 -44.19
CA THR A 175 48.90 19.86 -45.24
C THR A 175 49.03 21.32 -44.81
N LYS A 176 49.47 22.18 -45.74
CA LYS A 176 49.42 23.64 -45.65
C LYS A 176 48.31 24.23 -46.52
N ASP A 177 47.35 23.39 -46.92
CA ASP A 177 46.24 23.80 -47.76
C ASP A 177 45.12 24.37 -46.89
N ASP A 178 44.94 25.69 -46.97
CA ASP A 178 43.98 26.44 -46.17
C ASP A 178 42.56 25.87 -46.28
N ARG A 179 42.16 25.31 -47.43
CA ARG A 179 40.82 24.74 -47.64
C ARG A 179 40.61 23.42 -46.90
N ILE A 180 41.66 22.60 -46.80
CA ILE A 180 41.60 21.34 -46.05
C ILE A 180 41.63 21.60 -44.54
N ILE A 181 42.36 22.64 -44.10
CA ILE A 181 42.34 23.11 -42.72
C ILE A 181 40.95 23.65 -42.35
N GLU A 182 40.34 24.46 -43.22
CA GLU A 182 38.98 24.99 -43.05
C GLU A 182 37.92 23.87 -42.95
N LEU A 183 38.03 22.81 -43.78
CA LEU A 183 37.17 21.63 -43.68
C LEU A 183 37.32 20.93 -42.33
N ALA A 184 38.56 20.69 -41.88
CA ALA A 184 38.83 20.04 -40.60
C ALA A 184 38.26 20.84 -39.41
N GLU A 185 38.40 22.16 -39.44
CA GLU A 185 37.90 23.04 -38.38
C GLU A 185 36.38 23.12 -38.36
N THR A 186 35.73 23.29 -39.52
CA THR A 186 34.27 23.39 -39.61
C THR A 186 33.56 22.07 -39.26
N CYS A 187 34.12 20.93 -39.67
CA CYS A 187 33.55 19.62 -39.35
C CYS A 187 33.89 19.15 -37.93
N SER A 188 34.99 19.61 -37.34
CA SER A 188 35.25 19.41 -35.90
C SER A 188 34.33 20.28 -35.04
N GLU A 189 34.03 21.52 -35.46
CA GLU A 189 33.07 22.36 -34.77
C GLU A 189 31.66 21.77 -34.81
N TYR A 190 31.25 21.16 -35.93
CA TYR A 190 30.02 20.37 -35.99
C TYR A 190 30.02 19.26 -34.93
N GLY A 191 31.09 18.47 -34.83
CA GLY A 191 31.19 17.37 -33.85
C GLY A 191 31.03 17.86 -32.41
N LYS A 192 31.61 19.01 -32.06
CA LYS A 192 31.42 19.64 -30.74
C LYS A 192 29.98 20.08 -30.49
N LYS A 193 29.34 20.73 -31.46
CA LYS A 193 27.95 21.18 -31.34
C LYS A 193 26.97 20.02 -31.27
N TRP A 194 27.21 18.98 -32.05
CA TRP A 194 26.43 17.75 -32.02
C TRP A 194 26.54 17.05 -30.66
N ARG A 195 27.76 16.93 -30.09
CA ARG A 195 27.94 16.39 -28.73
C ARG A 195 27.17 17.20 -27.69
N ALA A 196 27.27 18.53 -27.75
CA ALA A 196 26.52 19.41 -26.84
C ALA A 196 24.99 19.26 -26.99
N LEU A 197 24.48 19.05 -28.20
CA LEU A 197 23.06 18.75 -28.44
C LEU A 197 22.67 17.43 -27.75
N MET A 198 23.43 16.37 -27.99
CA MET A 198 23.14 15.05 -27.43
C MET A 198 23.27 15.02 -25.91
N ASP A 199 24.27 15.71 -25.35
CA ASP A 199 24.44 15.87 -23.91
C ASP A 199 23.22 16.57 -23.30
N SER A 200 22.77 17.70 -23.86
CA SER A 200 21.59 18.41 -23.35
C SER A 200 20.29 17.61 -23.51
N ALA A 201 20.19 16.78 -24.54
CA ALA A 201 19.06 15.88 -24.74
C ALA A 201 19.04 14.74 -23.70
N ILE A 202 20.21 14.13 -23.42
CA ILE A 202 20.34 13.15 -22.35
C ILE A 202 20.04 13.78 -20.98
N ASP A 203 20.58 14.97 -20.70
CA ASP A 203 20.33 15.67 -19.43
C ASP A 203 18.82 15.89 -19.19
N ALA A 204 18.05 16.19 -20.24
CA ALA A 204 16.60 16.35 -20.15
C ALA A 204 15.88 15.01 -19.87
N ILE A 205 16.35 13.90 -20.44
CA ILE A 205 15.80 12.56 -20.13
C ILE A 205 16.15 12.16 -18.69
N ASP A 206 17.41 12.34 -18.27
CA ASP A 206 17.86 12.03 -16.91
C ASP A 206 17.02 12.80 -15.88
N TYR A 207 16.75 14.09 -16.14
CA TYR A 207 15.84 14.90 -15.33
C TYR A 207 14.40 14.33 -15.30
N SER A 208 13.89 13.89 -16.45
CA SER A 208 12.53 13.35 -16.59
C SER A 208 12.31 12.10 -15.75
N PHE A 209 13.28 11.18 -15.75
CA PHE A 209 13.21 9.97 -14.93
C PHE A 209 13.34 10.28 -13.44
N LYS A 210 14.22 11.22 -13.06
CA LYS A 210 14.34 11.66 -11.67
C LYS A 210 13.05 12.28 -11.14
N GLU A 211 12.40 13.12 -11.94
CA GLU A 211 11.13 13.74 -11.53
C GLU A 211 9.99 12.71 -11.48
N LEU A 212 9.96 11.78 -12.43
CA LEU A 212 8.99 10.68 -12.39
C LEU A 212 9.14 9.85 -11.10
N GLU A 213 10.36 9.52 -10.68
CA GLU A 213 10.64 8.83 -9.41
C GLU A 213 10.12 9.63 -8.21
N ASN A 214 10.43 10.93 -8.14
CA ASN A 214 9.94 11.80 -7.07
C ASN A 214 8.40 11.78 -6.97
N LYS A 215 7.70 11.88 -8.10
CA LYS A 215 6.23 11.93 -8.11
C LYS A 215 5.56 10.62 -7.74
N TRP A 216 6.12 9.48 -8.15
CA TRP A 216 5.60 8.18 -7.72
C TRP A 216 5.87 7.89 -6.24
N ASN A 217 6.98 8.39 -5.69
CA ASN A 217 7.24 8.34 -4.25
C ASN A 217 6.23 9.20 -3.46
N GLU A 218 5.94 10.43 -3.92
CA GLU A 218 4.89 11.28 -3.34
C GLU A 218 3.52 10.58 -3.35
N ALA A 219 3.16 9.95 -4.48
CA ALA A 219 1.90 9.21 -4.62
C ALA A 219 1.83 8.00 -3.67
N ALA A 220 2.92 7.23 -3.55
CA ALA A 220 3.00 6.10 -2.64
C ALA A 220 2.86 6.54 -1.16
N ASP A 221 3.50 7.65 -0.77
CA ASP A 221 3.38 8.21 0.58
C ASP A 221 1.96 8.71 0.88
N ALA A 222 1.31 9.37 -0.08
CA ALA A 222 -0.07 9.83 0.07
C ALA A 222 -1.03 8.63 0.24
N TYR A 223 -0.88 7.59 -0.58
CA TYR A 223 -1.66 6.36 -0.45
C TYR A 223 -1.39 5.63 0.87
N LYS A 224 -0.13 5.53 1.31
CA LYS A 224 0.26 4.95 2.61
C LYS A 224 -0.44 5.68 3.76
N LYS A 225 -0.45 7.02 3.76
CA LYS A 225 -1.16 7.83 4.77
C LYS A 225 -2.66 7.51 4.78
N LEU A 226 -3.28 7.42 3.61
CA LEU A 226 -4.70 7.06 3.51
C LEU A 226 -4.96 5.64 4.05
N LYS A 227 -4.18 4.64 3.65
CA LYS A 227 -4.30 3.24 4.12
C LYS A 227 -4.07 3.12 5.62
N TYR A 228 -3.13 3.88 6.17
CA TYR A 228 -2.86 3.95 7.60
C TYR A 228 -4.08 4.34 8.44
N THR A 229 -5.02 5.09 7.88
CA THR A 229 -6.25 5.49 8.59
C THR A 229 -7.31 4.38 8.69
N GLY A 230 -7.16 3.30 7.91
CA GLY A 230 -8.13 2.20 7.81
C GLY A 230 -9.31 2.47 6.86
N VAL A 231 -9.34 3.62 6.18
CA VAL A 231 -10.38 3.98 5.19
C VAL A 231 -10.41 3.02 3.99
N CYS A 232 -9.29 2.37 3.70
CA CYS A 232 -9.17 1.38 2.63
C CYS A 232 -9.63 -0.03 3.04
N ASP A 233 -10.01 -0.26 4.30
CA ASP A 233 -10.40 -1.58 4.76
C ASP A 233 -11.76 -2.01 4.19
N ASN A 234 -11.92 -3.32 3.96
CA ASN A 234 -13.13 -3.88 3.35
C ASN A 234 -14.42 -3.64 4.13
N ASP A 235 -14.30 -3.46 5.45
CA ASP A 235 -15.36 -3.18 6.40
C ASP A 235 -15.53 -1.68 6.70
N TYR A 236 -14.83 -0.79 5.97
CA TYR A 236 -15.11 0.64 6.02
C TYR A 236 -16.32 1.00 5.14
N TYR A 237 -17.31 1.68 5.73
CA TYR A 237 -18.64 1.87 5.16
C TYR A 237 -18.87 3.23 4.46
N SER A 238 -17.82 4.04 4.24
CA SER A 238 -17.92 5.35 3.57
C SER A 238 -17.19 5.38 2.20
N THR A 239 -17.34 6.47 1.46
CA THR A 239 -16.90 6.65 0.06
C THR A 239 -15.39 6.51 -0.16
N GLY A 240 -14.58 6.60 0.91
CA GLY A 240 -13.12 6.46 0.82
C GLY A 240 -12.63 5.10 0.30
N ARG A 241 -13.42 4.02 0.47
CA ARG A 241 -13.04 2.68 0.01
C ARG A 241 -12.94 2.57 -1.52
N GLU A 242 -13.88 3.18 -2.25
CA GLU A 242 -13.87 3.12 -3.72
C GLU A 242 -12.66 3.85 -4.30
N ALA A 243 -12.30 4.99 -3.71
CA ALA A 243 -11.09 5.72 -4.07
C ALA A 243 -9.82 4.92 -3.72
N CYS A 244 -9.79 4.25 -2.56
CA CYS A 244 -8.71 3.35 -2.21
C CYS A 244 -8.58 2.22 -3.24
N ASN A 245 -9.67 1.56 -3.63
CA ASN A 245 -9.65 0.51 -4.65
C ASN A 245 -9.21 1.04 -6.01
N TYR A 246 -9.56 2.28 -6.36
CA TYR A 246 -9.14 2.91 -7.62
C TYR A 246 -7.65 3.27 -7.62
N ILE A 247 -7.17 3.90 -6.55
CA ILE A 247 -5.74 4.21 -6.37
C ILE A 247 -4.96 2.90 -6.32
N GLU A 248 -5.44 1.94 -5.55
CA GLU A 248 -4.91 0.59 -5.46
C GLU A 248 -4.89 0.00 -6.87
N ASP A 249 -5.99 -0.05 -7.63
CA ASP A 249 -6.03 -0.54 -9.02
C ASP A 249 -5.01 0.16 -9.94
N ILE A 250 -4.79 1.48 -9.84
CA ILE A 250 -3.75 2.19 -10.60
C ILE A 250 -2.35 1.74 -10.16
N MET A 251 -2.13 1.60 -8.86
CA MET A 251 -0.90 1.11 -8.24
C MET A 251 -0.76 -0.42 -8.28
N GLU A 252 -1.76 -1.16 -8.81
CA GLU A 252 -1.91 -2.62 -8.73
C GLU A 252 -1.96 -3.31 -10.12
N THR A 253 -2.51 -2.65 -11.14
CA THR A 253 -2.65 -3.23 -12.49
C THR A 253 -1.39 -3.07 -13.35
N GLY A 254 -0.44 -4.00 -13.21
CA GLY A 254 0.59 -4.25 -14.24
C GLY A 254 -0.01 -4.68 -15.58
N ALA A 255 0.76 -4.61 -16.67
CA ALA A 255 0.59 -5.05 -18.08
C ALA A 255 -0.76 -4.81 -18.82
N ASN A 256 -1.90 -4.90 -18.15
CA ASN A 256 -3.25 -4.86 -18.72
C ASN A 256 -4.10 -3.67 -18.20
N GLY A 257 -3.56 -2.87 -17.27
CA GLY A 257 -4.17 -1.61 -16.79
C GLY A 257 -3.68 -0.39 -17.57
N LYS A 258 -4.33 0.77 -17.38
CA LYS A 258 -3.98 2.03 -18.07
C LYS A 258 -2.52 2.44 -17.79
N TYR A 259 -2.05 2.32 -16.55
CA TYR A 259 -0.65 2.54 -16.16
C TYR A 259 0.29 1.35 -16.46
N GLY A 260 -0.20 0.11 -16.34
CA GLY A 260 0.53 -1.09 -16.78
C GLY A 260 0.93 -1.05 -18.26
N THR A 261 0.14 -0.36 -19.09
CA THR A 261 0.41 -0.13 -20.51
C THR A 261 1.49 0.95 -20.71
N SER A 262 1.37 2.08 -20.02
CA SER A 262 2.35 3.19 -20.09
C SER A 262 3.73 2.79 -19.55
N SER A 263 3.78 2.07 -18.42
CA SER A 263 5.03 1.59 -17.82
C SER A 263 5.82 0.64 -18.74
N GLN A 264 5.15 -0.32 -19.38
CA GLN A 264 5.79 -1.21 -20.37
C GLN A 264 6.28 -0.46 -21.61
N GLN A 265 5.53 0.54 -22.07
CA GLN A 265 5.92 1.37 -23.21
C GLN A 265 7.13 2.25 -22.88
N ILE A 266 7.18 2.85 -21.67
CA ILE A 266 8.34 3.60 -21.19
C ILE A 266 9.60 2.72 -21.17
N ILE A 267 9.51 1.51 -20.60
CA ILE A 267 10.63 0.56 -20.52
C ILE A 267 11.15 0.21 -21.92
N LYS A 268 10.25 -0.11 -22.85
CA LYS A 268 10.62 -0.43 -24.23
C LYS A 268 11.33 0.74 -24.91
N LEU A 269 10.75 1.94 -24.86
CA LEU A 269 11.31 3.12 -25.52
C LEU A 269 12.66 3.54 -24.93
N GLN A 270 12.84 3.36 -23.63
CA GLN A 270 14.13 3.60 -22.98
C GLN A 270 15.21 2.63 -23.46
N ASN A 271 14.92 1.34 -23.54
CA ASN A 271 15.86 0.33 -24.04
C ASN A 271 16.21 0.55 -25.51
N ASP A 272 15.20 0.87 -26.34
CA ASP A 272 15.39 1.24 -27.74
C ASP A 272 16.32 2.46 -27.87
N LEU A 273 16.20 3.43 -26.97
CA LEU A 273 17.03 4.64 -26.97
C LEU A 273 18.46 4.39 -26.48
N LYS A 274 18.64 3.60 -25.42
CA LYS A 274 19.98 3.20 -24.93
C LYS A 274 20.76 2.44 -26.00
N SER A 275 20.14 1.42 -26.61
CA SER A 275 20.73 0.70 -27.76
C SER A 275 20.97 1.64 -28.95
N GLY A 276 20.06 2.59 -29.18
CA GLY A 276 20.17 3.61 -30.21
C GLY A 276 21.41 4.49 -30.05
N PHE A 277 21.73 4.93 -28.84
CA PHE A 277 22.89 5.80 -28.57
C PHE A 277 24.23 5.11 -28.76
N SER A 278 24.34 3.81 -28.47
CA SER A 278 25.59 3.05 -28.61
C SER A 278 25.99 2.72 -30.06
N LYS A 279 25.12 2.98 -31.04
CA LYS A 279 25.40 2.72 -32.46
C LYS A 279 26.45 3.69 -33.03
N SER A 280 27.20 3.25 -34.05
CA SER A 280 28.14 4.09 -34.81
C SER A 280 27.48 5.31 -35.46
N LEU A 281 26.19 5.21 -35.78
CA LEU A 281 25.31 6.34 -36.05
C LEU A 281 24.17 6.32 -35.02
N PRO A 282 24.18 7.21 -34.03
CA PRO A 282 23.17 7.21 -32.97
C PRO A 282 21.75 7.39 -33.52
N ASN A 283 20.83 6.55 -33.06
CA ASN A 283 19.40 6.63 -33.40
C ASN A 283 18.62 7.19 -32.21
N THR A 284 17.88 8.28 -32.45
CA THR A 284 17.14 9.00 -31.39
C THR A 284 15.63 9.00 -31.62
N THR A 285 15.13 8.09 -32.45
CA THR A 285 13.72 8.08 -32.89
C THR A 285 12.73 7.92 -31.73
N ALA A 286 13.08 7.15 -30.70
CA ALA A 286 12.25 6.92 -29.51
C ALA A 286 12.18 8.13 -28.55
N TYR A 287 13.04 9.14 -28.73
CA TYR A 287 13.24 10.23 -27.77
C TYR A 287 11.95 11.01 -27.48
N SER A 288 11.29 11.53 -28.51
CA SER A 288 10.12 12.41 -28.32
C SER A 288 8.92 11.66 -27.76
N GLU A 289 8.77 10.38 -28.12
CA GLU A 289 7.68 9.53 -27.64
C GLU A 289 7.87 9.19 -26.15
N LEU A 290 9.11 8.89 -25.75
CA LEU A 290 9.45 8.64 -24.35
C LEU A 290 9.13 9.86 -23.48
N ILE A 291 9.58 11.05 -23.89
CA ILE A 291 9.29 12.30 -23.18
C ILE A 291 7.78 12.57 -23.11
N ASP A 292 7.05 12.37 -24.20
CA ASP A 292 5.61 12.62 -24.25
C ASP A 292 4.87 11.72 -23.24
N ILE A 293 5.17 10.42 -23.19
CA ILE A 293 4.52 9.50 -22.24
C ILE A 293 4.83 9.85 -20.78
N ILE A 294 6.00 10.44 -20.49
CA ILE A 294 6.36 10.86 -19.13
C ILE A 294 5.63 12.16 -18.76
N TRP A 295 5.73 13.19 -19.59
CA TRP A 295 5.42 14.57 -19.21
C TRP A 295 4.09 15.12 -19.73
N ASN A 296 3.43 14.47 -20.69
CA ASN A 296 2.17 14.96 -21.27
C ASN A 296 1.08 15.07 -20.20
N ASP A 297 0.00 15.81 -20.49
CA ASP A 297 -1.12 16.09 -19.58
C ASP A 297 -1.84 14.83 -19.08
N THR A 298 -1.68 13.71 -19.80
CA THR A 298 -2.17 12.38 -19.43
C THR A 298 -1.05 11.36 -19.21
N GLY A 299 0.20 11.85 -19.11
CA GLY A 299 1.40 11.06 -18.91
C GLY A 299 1.61 10.63 -17.46
N ALA A 300 2.69 9.90 -17.24
CA ALA A 300 2.96 9.21 -15.99
C ALA A 300 3.16 10.15 -14.77
N ILE A 301 3.69 11.36 -14.98
CA ILE A 301 3.83 12.38 -13.91
C ILE A 301 2.46 12.89 -13.47
N LYS A 302 1.59 13.24 -14.42
CA LYS A 302 0.24 13.77 -14.12
C LYS A 302 -0.66 12.73 -13.45
N GLU A 303 -0.50 11.46 -13.82
CA GLU A 303 -1.21 10.37 -13.15
C GLU A 303 -0.80 10.25 -11.67
N ALA A 304 0.51 10.30 -11.36
CA ALA A 304 0.99 10.31 -9.98
C ALA A 304 0.46 11.51 -9.17
N GLU A 305 0.47 12.72 -9.74
CA GLU A 305 -0.10 13.92 -9.10
C GLU A 305 -1.61 13.77 -8.82
N SER A 306 -2.34 13.11 -9.71
CA SER A 306 -3.77 12.84 -9.54
C SER A 306 -4.05 11.87 -8.39
N ILE A 307 -3.16 10.89 -8.17
CA ILE A 307 -3.23 9.96 -7.04
C ILE A 307 -3.01 10.70 -5.73
N VAL A 308 -1.96 11.55 -5.66
CA VAL A 308 -1.69 12.39 -4.48
C VAL A 308 -2.92 13.21 -4.13
N THR A 309 -3.45 13.95 -5.12
CA THR A 309 -4.62 14.81 -4.94
C THR A 309 -5.84 14.02 -4.45
N LEU A 310 -6.14 12.88 -5.07
CA LEU A 310 -7.27 12.05 -4.70
C LEU A 310 -7.11 11.45 -3.29
N ALA A 311 -5.92 10.96 -2.96
CA ALA A 311 -5.63 10.37 -1.66
C ALA A 311 -5.76 11.40 -0.52
N GLU A 312 -5.20 12.60 -0.71
CA GLU A 312 -5.29 13.69 0.26
C GLU A 312 -6.73 14.22 0.41
N GLN A 313 -7.45 14.38 -0.70
CA GLN A 313 -8.86 14.76 -0.67
C GLN A 313 -9.68 13.76 0.15
N LYS A 314 -9.49 12.46 -0.09
CA LYS A 314 -10.26 11.40 0.60
C LYS A 314 -9.87 11.27 2.07
N LEU A 315 -8.61 11.52 2.41
CA LEU A 315 -8.18 11.61 3.80
C LEU A 315 -8.89 12.77 4.52
N ASN A 316 -8.90 13.95 3.92
CA ASN A 316 -9.53 15.13 4.52
C ASN A 316 -11.05 14.93 4.67
N GLU A 317 -11.72 14.41 3.65
CA GLU A 317 -13.15 14.06 3.71
C GLU A 317 -13.43 13.07 4.84
N ALA A 318 -12.63 12.01 4.97
CA ALA A 318 -12.80 11.03 6.03
C ALA A 318 -12.53 11.61 7.44
N GLU A 319 -11.55 12.51 7.58
CA GLU A 319 -11.30 13.21 8.84
C GLU A 319 -12.45 14.13 9.21
N ASP A 320 -13.02 14.87 8.26
CA ASP A 320 -14.13 15.79 8.50
C ASP A 320 -15.44 15.05 8.78
N ASP A 321 -15.76 13.99 8.04
CA ASP A 321 -16.89 13.11 8.31
C ASP A 321 -16.80 12.53 9.74
N THR A 322 -15.60 12.12 10.15
CA THR A 322 -15.37 11.57 11.50
C THR A 322 -15.58 12.64 12.58
N LYS A 323 -15.14 13.89 12.35
CA LYS A 323 -15.40 15.00 13.29
C LYS A 323 -16.88 15.31 13.41
N VAL A 324 -17.62 15.30 12.30
CA VAL A 324 -19.08 15.48 12.31
C VAL A 324 -19.75 14.36 13.10
N LEU A 325 -19.33 13.12 12.91
CA LEU A 325 -19.86 11.97 13.65
C LEU A 325 -19.59 12.07 15.15
N PHE A 326 -18.40 12.54 15.55
CA PHE A 326 -18.11 12.85 16.96
C PHE A 326 -19.08 13.89 17.53
N GLN A 327 -19.31 15.00 16.82
CA GLN A 327 -20.24 16.05 17.27
C GLN A 327 -21.67 15.53 17.41
N GLN A 328 -22.16 14.77 16.43
CA GLN A 328 -23.49 14.15 16.48
C GLN A 328 -23.62 13.18 17.66
N THR A 329 -22.58 12.40 17.92
CA THR A 329 -22.57 11.45 19.05
C THR A 329 -22.53 12.18 20.40
N GLU A 330 -21.78 13.29 20.54
CA GLU A 330 -21.77 14.13 21.76
C GLU A 330 -23.18 14.71 22.05
N GLU A 331 -23.91 15.14 21.02
CA GLU A 331 -25.29 15.63 21.17
C GLU A 331 -26.26 14.52 21.63
N LEU A 332 -26.10 13.31 21.07
CA LEU A 332 -26.90 12.14 21.44
C LEU A 332 -26.61 11.70 22.88
N GLU A 333 -25.34 11.67 23.30
CA GLU A 333 -24.94 11.39 24.68
C GLU A 333 -25.58 12.38 25.65
N ALA A 334 -25.46 13.69 25.39
CA ALA A 334 -26.03 14.72 26.25
C ALA A 334 -27.56 14.58 26.38
N LYS A 335 -28.24 14.26 25.28
CA LYS A 335 -29.69 13.99 25.28
C LYS A 335 -30.04 12.73 26.07
N ALA A 336 -29.31 11.64 25.89
CA ALA A 336 -29.53 10.37 26.58
C ALA A 336 -29.32 10.51 28.10
N ASN A 337 -28.22 11.16 28.51
CA ASN A 337 -27.94 11.46 29.91
C ASN A 337 -29.03 12.31 30.56
N LYS A 338 -29.46 13.39 29.90
CA LYS A 338 -30.57 14.22 30.39
C LYS A 338 -31.85 13.40 30.60
N LYS A 339 -32.20 12.55 29.64
CA LYS A 339 -33.40 11.69 29.73
C LYS A 339 -33.28 10.61 30.80
N LEU A 340 -32.09 10.02 30.97
CA LEU A 340 -31.83 9.07 32.05
C LEU A 340 -31.99 9.74 33.42
N ASP A 341 -31.51 10.97 33.58
CA ASP A 341 -31.70 11.74 34.82
C ASP A 341 -33.17 12.08 35.07
N GLU A 342 -33.94 12.37 34.02
CA GLU A 342 -35.40 12.54 34.11
C GLU A 342 -36.11 11.24 34.52
N LEU A 343 -35.67 10.08 34.01
CA LEU A 343 -36.19 8.76 34.37
C LEU A 343 -35.84 8.38 35.83
N LYS A 344 -34.60 8.62 36.27
CA LYS A 344 -34.17 8.39 37.67
C LYS A 344 -35.03 9.18 38.67
N LYS A 345 -35.48 10.39 38.30
CA LYS A 345 -36.44 11.17 39.12
C LYS A 345 -37.81 10.53 39.27
N GLN A 346 -38.19 9.58 38.40
CA GLN A 346 -39.41 8.80 38.54
C GLN A 346 -39.29 7.65 39.56
N ILE A 347 -38.08 7.38 40.06
CA ILE A 347 -37.79 6.35 41.05
C ILE A 347 -38.32 4.96 40.62
N PRO A 348 -37.99 4.48 39.40
CA PRO A 348 -38.48 3.21 38.88
C PRO A 348 -38.12 2.03 39.80
N GLU A 349 -37.06 2.16 40.60
CA GLU A 349 -36.61 1.14 41.55
C GLU A 349 -37.70 0.77 42.57
N LYS A 350 -38.55 1.72 42.97
CA LYS A 350 -39.67 1.47 43.89
C LYS A 350 -40.78 0.61 43.28
N ILE A 351 -40.97 0.71 41.97
CA ILE A 351 -41.93 -0.14 41.24
C ILE A 351 -41.42 -1.58 41.18
N THR A 352 -40.13 -1.72 40.93
CA THR A 352 -39.44 -3.01 40.80
C THR A 352 -39.17 -3.69 42.14
N ALA A 353 -39.10 -2.93 43.25
CA ALA A 353 -38.84 -3.41 44.61
C ALA A 353 -40.10 -3.68 45.45
N SER A 354 -41.30 -3.28 45.00
CA SER A 354 -42.53 -3.49 45.77
C SER A 354 -42.85 -4.98 45.90
N PHE A 355 -43.02 -5.41 47.15
CA PHE A 355 -42.82 -6.80 47.53
C PHE A 355 -44.10 -7.64 47.76
N VAL A 356 -45.32 -7.13 47.58
CA VAL A 356 -46.43 -7.69 48.38
C VAL A 356 -47.60 -8.32 47.60
N ILE A 357 -47.80 -9.62 47.88
CA ILE A 357 -49.04 -10.44 47.87
C ILE A 357 -50.13 -9.99 46.88
N SER A 358 -49.79 -9.83 45.60
CA SER A 358 -50.79 -9.70 44.55
C SER A 358 -50.71 -10.84 43.57
N GLU A 359 -51.68 -11.78 43.67
CA GLU A 359 -51.98 -12.75 42.61
C GLU A 359 -52.36 -12.06 41.28
N THR A 360 -52.66 -10.75 41.29
CA THR A 360 -53.22 -10.01 40.16
C THR A 360 -52.22 -9.31 39.24
N LEU A 361 -50.96 -9.08 39.65
CA LEU A 361 -49.97 -8.41 38.80
C LEU A 361 -48.80 -9.35 38.52
N SER A 362 -48.55 -9.64 37.24
CA SER A 362 -47.52 -10.60 36.86
C SER A 362 -46.13 -10.08 37.23
N ASN A 363 -45.36 -10.90 37.92
CA ASN A 363 -43.95 -10.62 38.21
C ASN A 363 -43.14 -10.34 36.93
N GLU A 364 -43.59 -10.88 35.80
CA GLU A 364 -43.09 -10.62 34.45
C GLU A 364 -43.09 -9.12 34.07
N LYS A 365 -44.13 -8.34 34.42
CA LYS A 365 -44.17 -6.89 34.13
C LYS A 365 -43.15 -6.11 34.96
N LYS A 366 -43.04 -6.41 36.26
CA LYS A 366 -42.08 -5.78 37.19
C LYS A 366 -40.64 -6.04 36.75
N GLU A 367 -40.34 -7.30 36.44
CA GLU A 367 -39.03 -7.71 35.93
C GLU A 367 -38.72 -7.03 34.59
N THR A 368 -39.70 -6.95 33.68
CA THR A 368 -39.52 -6.25 32.41
C THR A 368 -39.11 -4.78 32.63
N ILE A 369 -39.73 -4.08 33.57
CA ILE A 369 -39.34 -2.69 33.90
C ILE A 369 -37.95 -2.64 34.53
N SER A 370 -37.63 -3.53 35.46
CA SER A 370 -36.29 -3.59 36.10
C SER A 370 -35.19 -3.84 35.06
N ASN A 371 -35.37 -4.86 34.23
CA ASN A 371 -34.45 -5.21 33.15
C ASN A 371 -34.26 -4.05 32.18
N MET A 372 -35.35 -3.40 31.76
CA MET A 372 -35.27 -2.23 30.87
C MET A 372 -34.52 -1.06 31.52
N PHE A 373 -34.75 -0.78 32.81
CA PHE A 373 -34.09 0.32 33.50
C PHE A 373 -32.58 0.08 33.63
N ILE A 374 -32.20 -1.14 34.04
CA ILE A 374 -30.80 -1.53 34.17
C ILE A 374 -30.13 -1.54 32.79
N GLU A 375 -30.78 -2.08 31.77
CA GLU A 375 -30.30 -2.06 30.38
C GLU A 375 -30.06 -0.62 29.90
N ILE A 376 -31.00 0.30 30.13
CA ILE A 376 -30.84 1.71 29.76
C ILE A 376 -29.62 2.32 30.49
N LYS A 377 -29.51 2.14 31.80
CA LYS A 377 -28.41 2.71 32.60
C LYS A 377 -27.06 2.17 32.14
N THR A 378 -26.92 0.85 32.03
CA THR A 378 -25.69 0.19 31.61
C THR A 378 -25.31 0.58 30.18
N ASN A 379 -26.27 0.63 29.26
CA ASN A 379 -26.00 1.03 27.88
C ASN A 379 -25.53 2.49 27.78
N VAL A 380 -26.06 3.41 28.61
CA VAL A 380 -25.59 4.80 28.65
C VAL A 380 -24.16 4.88 29.18
N GLU A 381 -23.87 4.22 30.31
CA GLU A 381 -22.54 4.24 30.94
C GLU A 381 -21.48 3.62 30.01
N GLN A 382 -21.77 2.46 29.41
CA GLN A 382 -20.87 1.80 28.47
C GLN A 382 -20.67 2.60 27.19
N ALA A 383 -21.74 3.17 26.61
CA ALA A 383 -21.63 4.00 25.41
C ALA A 383 -20.75 5.23 25.64
N ALA A 384 -20.79 5.82 26.83
CA ALA A 384 -19.92 6.94 27.21
C ALA A 384 -18.44 6.51 27.33
N GLU A 385 -18.17 5.38 27.99
CA GLU A 385 -16.81 4.83 28.06
C GLU A 385 -16.24 4.50 26.66
N GLU A 386 -17.04 3.84 25.81
CA GLU A 386 -16.65 3.52 24.43
C GLU A 386 -16.46 4.79 23.58
N PHE A 387 -17.23 5.84 23.84
CA PHE A 387 -17.08 7.14 23.17
C PHE A 387 -15.73 7.80 23.50
N ASP A 388 -15.35 7.83 24.77
CA ASP A 388 -14.05 8.35 25.22
C ASP A 388 -12.88 7.53 24.64
N ASP A 389 -13.02 6.20 24.60
CA ASP A 389 -12.03 5.32 23.98
C ASP A 389 -11.91 5.55 22.46
N ALA A 390 -13.02 5.78 21.76
CA ALA A 390 -13.03 6.13 20.34
C ALA A 390 -12.32 7.48 20.10
N LYS A 391 -12.54 8.48 20.97
CA LYS A 391 -11.90 9.80 20.91
C LYS A 391 -10.39 9.69 21.16
N LYS A 392 -9.97 8.90 22.16
CA LYS A 392 -8.56 8.62 22.43
C LYS A 392 -7.89 7.90 21.26
N THR A 393 -8.57 6.93 20.65
CA THR A 393 -8.07 6.21 19.47
C THR A 393 -7.85 7.18 18.30
N TYR A 394 -8.82 8.06 18.04
CA TYR A 394 -8.71 9.09 17.01
C TYR A 394 -7.54 10.06 17.26
N MET A 395 -7.43 10.59 18.48
CA MET A 395 -6.40 11.57 18.85
C MET A 395 -4.99 11.01 18.86
N THR A 396 -4.81 9.73 19.21
CA THR A 396 -3.50 9.08 19.20
C THR A 396 -3.01 8.71 17.80
N LYS A 397 -3.86 8.82 16.77
CA LYS A 397 -3.57 8.48 15.37
C LYS A 397 -2.84 7.14 15.22
N LYS A 398 -3.30 6.12 15.95
CA LYS A 398 -2.82 4.74 15.78
C LYS A 398 -3.29 4.17 14.44
N LEU A 399 -2.70 3.05 14.02
CA LEU A 399 -3.12 2.33 12.81
C LEU A 399 -4.64 2.11 12.81
N GLY A 400 -5.30 2.49 11.72
CA GLY A 400 -6.73 2.32 11.55
C GLY A 400 -7.59 3.33 12.32
N TYR A 401 -7.03 4.43 12.85
CA TYR A 401 -7.76 5.30 13.79
C TYR A 401 -9.09 5.81 13.25
N ILE A 402 -9.19 6.23 11.97
CA ILE A 402 -10.46 6.71 11.41
C ILE A 402 -11.48 5.58 11.39
N LYS A 403 -11.13 4.45 10.79
CA LYS A 403 -12.03 3.31 10.68
C LYS A 403 -12.48 2.81 12.05
N ASN A 404 -11.54 2.59 12.96
CA ASN A 404 -11.83 2.09 14.31
C ASN A 404 -12.75 3.04 15.06
N SER A 405 -12.48 4.35 15.02
CA SER A 405 -13.35 5.35 15.65
C SER A 405 -14.73 5.39 14.99
N VAL A 406 -14.83 5.42 13.66
CA VAL A 406 -16.13 5.44 12.95
C VAL A 406 -16.97 4.20 13.23
N THR A 407 -16.36 3.01 13.28
CA THR A 407 -17.07 1.77 13.61
C THR A 407 -17.67 1.84 15.01
N VAL A 408 -16.87 2.23 16.00
CA VAL A 408 -17.33 2.37 17.40
C VAL A 408 -18.41 3.46 17.51
N LEU A 409 -18.20 4.62 16.88
CA LEU A 409 -19.15 5.73 16.90
C LEU A 409 -20.52 5.35 16.33
N LYS A 410 -20.57 4.61 15.20
CA LYS A 410 -21.84 4.15 14.63
C LYS A 410 -22.58 3.16 15.53
N ASP A 411 -21.85 2.28 16.22
CA ASP A 411 -22.44 1.37 17.20
C ASP A 411 -22.98 2.13 18.41
N ILE A 412 -22.29 3.18 18.85
CA ILE A 412 -22.71 4.09 19.91
C ILE A 412 -23.97 4.88 19.50
N GLU A 413 -24.00 5.48 18.31
CA GLU A 413 -25.17 6.22 17.80
C GLU A 413 -26.43 5.34 17.80
N LYS A 414 -26.29 4.10 17.32
CA LYS A 414 -27.37 3.12 17.35
C LYS A 414 -27.82 2.82 18.77
N THR A 415 -26.87 2.71 19.70
CA THR A 415 -27.14 2.48 21.12
C THR A 415 -27.91 3.67 21.73
N TYR A 416 -27.47 4.91 21.50
CA TYR A 416 -28.18 6.10 22.00
C TYR A 416 -29.57 6.29 21.38
N HIS A 417 -29.74 5.99 20.10
CA HIS A 417 -31.07 5.99 19.48
C HIS A 417 -32.02 4.94 20.10
N ASN A 418 -31.51 3.75 20.40
CA ASN A 418 -32.28 2.71 21.08
C ASN A 418 -32.62 3.09 22.54
N ILE A 419 -31.70 3.75 23.23
CA ILE A 419 -31.94 4.28 24.59
C ILE A 419 -33.08 5.29 24.57
N ASP A 420 -33.12 6.21 23.61
CA ASP A 420 -34.19 7.21 23.49
C ASP A 420 -35.59 6.57 23.39
N GLY A 421 -35.71 5.52 22.58
CA GLY A 421 -36.95 4.74 22.44
C GLY A 421 -37.29 3.90 23.68
N SER A 422 -36.27 3.30 24.31
CA SER A 422 -36.42 2.49 25.52
C SER A 422 -36.87 3.32 26.72
N ILE A 423 -36.34 4.54 26.86
CA ILE A 423 -36.76 5.48 27.91
C ILE A 423 -38.21 5.90 27.74
N ASN A 424 -38.68 6.13 26.51
CA ASN A 424 -40.10 6.44 26.31
C ASN A 424 -40.98 5.23 26.68
N THR A 425 -40.57 4.03 26.26
CA THR A 425 -41.32 2.79 26.52
C THR A 425 -41.39 2.45 28.00
N ILE A 426 -40.27 2.57 28.74
CA ILE A 426 -40.30 2.31 30.19
C ILE A 426 -41.15 3.35 30.91
N ASN A 427 -41.12 4.61 30.51
CA ASN A 427 -42.00 5.64 31.09
C ASN A 427 -43.49 5.31 30.90
N ASP A 428 -43.87 4.82 29.72
CA ASP A 428 -45.26 4.44 29.45
C ASP A 428 -45.66 3.18 30.26
N LYS A 429 -44.77 2.19 30.38
CA LYS A 429 -45.00 1.01 31.23
C LYS A 429 -45.08 1.35 32.72
N LEU A 430 -44.25 2.27 33.20
CA LEU A 430 -44.30 2.76 34.59
C LEU A 430 -45.68 3.39 34.86
N LYS A 431 -46.19 4.23 33.94
CA LYS A 431 -47.53 4.83 34.05
C LYS A 431 -48.63 3.76 34.05
N GLU A 432 -48.59 2.82 33.11
CA GLU A 432 -49.56 1.71 33.02
C GLU A 432 -49.60 0.93 34.35
N MET A 433 -48.44 0.62 34.92
CA MET A 433 -48.35 -0.09 36.18
C MET A 433 -48.90 0.71 37.38
N VAL A 434 -48.66 2.02 37.43
CA VAL A 434 -49.26 2.89 38.45
C VAL A 434 -50.78 2.90 38.31
N GLU A 435 -51.30 3.02 37.08
CA GLU A 435 -52.75 3.03 36.80
C GLU A 435 -53.41 1.68 37.15
N GLU A 436 -52.77 0.55 36.82
CA GLU A 436 -53.24 -0.79 37.19
C GLU A 436 -53.30 -0.95 38.71
N LYS A 437 -52.24 -0.55 39.44
CA LYS A 437 -52.23 -0.61 40.91
C LYS A 437 -53.22 0.33 41.56
N GLN A 438 -53.39 1.53 41.03
CA GLN A 438 -54.42 2.46 41.49
C GLN A 438 -55.81 1.83 41.38
N LYS A 439 -56.11 1.22 40.23
CA LYS A 439 -57.39 0.54 39.98
C LYS A 439 -57.59 -0.67 40.91
N GLU A 440 -56.54 -1.47 41.11
CA GLU A 440 -56.55 -2.61 42.04
C GLU A 440 -56.85 -2.15 43.46
N ALA A 441 -56.09 -1.17 43.98
CA ALA A 441 -56.26 -0.65 45.33
C ALA A 441 -57.66 -0.06 45.54
N SER A 442 -58.18 0.70 44.56
CA SER A 442 -59.54 1.25 44.60
C SER A 442 -60.59 0.14 44.63
N THR A 443 -60.44 -0.89 43.80
CA THR A 443 -61.39 -2.01 43.73
C THR A 443 -61.40 -2.80 45.04
N LEU A 444 -60.23 -3.08 45.61
CA LEU A 444 -60.11 -3.78 46.89
C LEU A 444 -60.72 -2.99 48.04
N LEU A 445 -60.48 -1.67 48.09
CA LEU A 445 -61.10 -0.79 49.09
C LEU A 445 -62.63 -0.88 49.02
N GLU A 446 -63.22 -0.78 47.82
CA GLU A 446 -64.66 -0.93 47.61
C GLU A 446 -65.18 -2.34 47.94
N GLU A 447 -64.39 -3.37 47.64
CA GLU A 447 -64.73 -4.77 47.93
C GLU A 447 -64.77 -5.02 49.43
N PHE A 448 -63.75 -4.60 50.18
CA PHE A 448 -63.74 -4.71 51.63
C PHE A 448 -64.96 -4.02 52.25
N GLU A 449 -65.31 -2.80 51.81
CA GLU A 449 -66.51 -2.09 52.27
C GLU A 449 -67.82 -2.86 51.98
N LYS A 450 -67.88 -3.62 50.88
CA LYS A 450 -69.01 -4.50 50.58
C LYS A 450 -69.05 -5.72 51.48
N ILE A 451 -67.91 -6.38 51.72
CA ILE A 451 -67.82 -7.61 52.52
C ILE A 451 -68.13 -7.33 54.00
N THR A 452 -67.78 -6.14 54.49
CA THR A 452 -67.98 -5.73 55.89
C THR A 452 -69.31 -5.02 56.16
N LYS A 453 -70.14 -4.77 55.14
CA LYS A 453 -71.34 -3.91 55.24
C LYS A 453 -72.38 -4.40 56.26
N ASP A 454 -72.38 -5.70 56.58
CA ASP A 454 -73.36 -6.35 57.47
C ASP A 454 -72.73 -7.29 58.54
N ASN A 455 -71.40 -7.31 58.73
CA ASN A 455 -70.70 -8.30 59.58
C ASN A 455 -69.79 -7.67 60.66
N PHE A 456 -69.60 -8.36 61.79
CA PHE A 456 -68.68 -7.94 62.88
C PHE A 456 -67.23 -8.02 62.38
N ILE A 457 -66.56 -6.86 62.28
CA ILE A 457 -65.20 -6.75 61.77
C ILE A 457 -64.21 -6.97 62.92
N HIS A 458 -63.21 -7.83 62.72
CA HIS A 458 -62.08 -7.95 63.64
C HIS A 458 -61.31 -6.61 63.72
N ASP A 459 -60.95 -6.14 64.92
CA ASP A 459 -60.19 -4.88 65.15
C ASP A 459 -58.94 -4.77 64.28
N GLU A 460 -58.28 -5.90 64.03
CA GLU A 460 -57.06 -5.97 63.24
C GLU A 460 -57.31 -5.82 61.72
N ALA A 461 -58.47 -6.25 61.22
CA ALA A 461 -58.88 -6.00 59.83
C ALA A 461 -59.24 -4.52 59.64
N THR A 462 -59.98 -3.91 60.58
CA THR A 462 -60.32 -2.46 60.57
C THR A 462 -59.07 -1.58 60.58
N LYS A 463 -58.09 -1.92 61.42
CA LYS A 463 -56.83 -1.16 61.51
C LYS A 463 -56.02 -1.19 60.22
N ASN A 464 -56.02 -2.31 59.50
CA ASN A 464 -55.34 -2.41 58.21
C ASN A 464 -56.13 -1.68 57.11
N TYR A 465 -57.47 -1.69 57.16
CA TYR A 465 -58.29 -0.90 56.24
C TYR A 465 -58.04 0.62 56.33
N GLU A 466 -57.96 1.18 57.54
CA GLU A 466 -57.66 2.62 57.72
C GLU A 466 -56.24 2.99 57.25
N LYS A 467 -55.26 2.11 57.48
CA LYS A 467 -53.91 2.29 56.91
C LYS A 467 -53.94 2.31 55.37
N ALA A 468 -54.81 1.51 54.77
CA ALA A 468 -54.96 1.48 53.32
C ALA A 468 -55.51 2.80 52.76
N LYS A 469 -56.53 3.39 53.40
CA LYS A 469 -57.08 4.70 52.99
C LYS A 469 -56.02 5.81 53.02
N VAL A 470 -55.28 5.89 54.12
CA VAL A 470 -54.19 6.87 54.27
C VAL A 470 -53.10 6.66 53.22
N ALA A 471 -52.75 5.41 52.91
CA ALA A 471 -51.79 5.11 51.85
C ALA A 471 -52.32 5.49 50.46
N PHE A 472 -53.61 5.25 50.17
CA PHE A 472 -54.23 5.61 48.91
C PHE A 472 -54.29 7.12 48.67
N GLU A 473 -54.59 7.91 49.71
CA GLU A 473 -54.55 9.38 49.63
C GLU A 473 -53.12 9.89 49.38
N LYS A 474 -52.13 9.36 50.11
CA LYS A 474 -50.70 9.69 49.87
C LYS A 474 -50.24 9.35 48.45
N ALA A 475 -50.76 8.28 47.86
CA ALA A 475 -50.43 7.90 46.49
C ALA A 475 -50.92 8.95 45.47
N ASN A 476 -52.11 9.53 45.69
CA ASN A 476 -52.64 10.56 44.78
C ASN A 476 -51.83 11.86 44.84
N ASP A 477 -51.26 12.19 46.00
CA ASP A 477 -50.47 13.40 46.22
C ASP A 477 -48.98 13.26 45.81
N ALA A 478 -48.49 12.04 45.56
CA ALA A 478 -47.10 11.79 45.19
C ALA A 478 -46.78 12.29 43.77
N SER A 479 -45.57 12.80 43.55
CA SER A 479 -45.14 13.36 42.26
C SER A 479 -44.42 12.35 41.35
N ALA A 480 -43.57 11.49 41.91
CA ALA A 480 -42.84 10.46 41.18
C ALA A 480 -43.68 9.20 40.97
N LEU A 481 -43.58 8.55 39.80
CA LEU A 481 -44.33 7.33 39.49
C LEU A 481 -44.02 6.18 40.48
N GLY A 482 -42.75 6.03 40.89
CA GLY A 482 -42.34 5.05 41.89
C GLY A 482 -43.01 5.21 43.24
N ASP A 483 -43.11 6.46 43.72
CA ASP A 483 -43.80 6.78 44.97
C ASP A 483 -45.30 6.48 44.87
N LYS A 484 -45.94 6.87 43.76
CA LYS A 484 -47.35 6.57 43.51
C LYS A 484 -47.61 5.07 43.57
N PHE A 485 -46.79 4.29 42.86
CA PHE A 485 -46.90 2.84 42.83
C PHE A 485 -46.74 2.23 44.22
N GLU A 486 -45.70 2.60 44.95
CA GLU A 486 -45.42 2.09 46.30
C GLU A 486 -46.61 2.33 47.24
N TYR A 487 -47.17 3.54 47.25
CA TYR A 487 -48.31 3.87 48.10
C TYR A 487 -49.62 3.18 47.67
N PHE A 488 -49.89 3.04 46.36
CA PHE A 488 -51.03 2.26 45.88
C PHE A 488 -50.88 0.77 46.21
N ASP A 489 -49.67 0.22 46.11
CA ASP A 489 -49.38 -1.17 46.46
C ASP A 489 -49.52 -1.41 47.97
N GLN A 490 -49.05 -0.46 48.81
CA GLN A 490 -49.30 -0.47 50.26
C GLN A 490 -50.80 -0.42 50.58
N ALA A 491 -51.59 0.37 49.85
CA ALA A 491 -53.03 0.42 50.02
C ALA A 491 -53.67 -0.93 49.68
N ALA A 492 -53.43 -1.47 48.48
CA ALA A 492 -53.94 -2.77 48.04
C ALA A 492 -53.56 -3.92 49.01
N THR A 493 -52.30 -3.93 49.47
CA THR A 493 -51.78 -4.90 50.44
C THR A 493 -52.53 -4.86 51.76
N ASN A 494 -52.66 -3.68 52.36
CA ASN A 494 -53.30 -3.54 53.66
C ASN A 494 -54.78 -3.95 53.58
N VAL A 495 -55.46 -3.66 52.47
CA VAL A 495 -56.83 -4.15 52.25
C VAL A 495 -56.88 -5.66 52.07
N ARG A 496 -55.97 -6.26 51.28
CA ARG A 496 -55.89 -7.71 51.14
C ARG A 496 -55.61 -8.42 52.45
N PHE A 497 -54.74 -7.88 53.30
CA PHE A 497 -54.54 -8.42 54.64
C PHE A 497 -55.83 -8.34 55.46
N ALA A 498 -56.57 -7.24 55.37
CA ALA A 498 -57.86 -7.12 56.02
C ALA A 498 -58.88 -8.17 55.49
N ILE A 499 -58.93 -8.42 54.18
CA ILE A 499 -59.76 -9.46 53.54
C ILE A 499 -59.28 -10.87 53.93
N ASN A 500 -57.99 -11.16 53.91
CA ASN A 500 -57.45 -12.49 54.23
C ASN A 500 -57.57 -12.85 55.72
N ILE A 501 -57.40 -11.88 56.63
CA ILE A 501 -57.72 -12.05 58.06
C ILE A 501 -59.21 -12.36 58.23
N PHE A 502 -60.05 -11.79 57.37
CA PHE A 502 -61.47 -12.07 57.33
C PHE A 502 -61.81 -13.46 56.74
N GLU A 503 -61.00 -13.98 55.80
CA GLU A 503 -61.31 -15.20 55.02
C GLU A 503 -60.52 -16.48 55.38
N ASN A 504 -59.47 -16.40 56.20
CA ASN A 504 -58.80 -17.53 56.86
C ASN A 504 -58.29 -18.68 55.93
N LYS A 505 -57.42 -18.38 54.94
CA LYS A 505 -56.91 -19.36 53.94
C LYS A 505 -55.43 -19.81 54.15
N PRO A 506 -55.09 -21.12 53.99
CA PRO A 506 -53.71 -21.64 54.02
C PRO A 506 -53.15 -22.04 52.63
N LEU A 507 -51.81 -22.11 52.49
CA LEU A 507 -51.11 -22.49 51.23
C LEU A 507 -49.94 -23.49 51.45
N GLU A 508 -49.91 -24.57 50.65
CA GLU A 508 -48.81 -25.56 50.44
C GLU A 508 -48.10 -25.23 49.09
N LYS A 509 -46.82 -25.53 48.75
CA LYS A 509 -45.93 -26.69 48.94
C LYS A 509 -44.46 -26.30 48.54
N ILE A 510 -43.45 -26.83 49.25
CA ILE A 510 -42.17 -26.14 49.58
C ILE A 510 -40.91 -26.60 48.79
N VAL A 511 -40.93 -27.74 48.08
CA VAL A 511 -39.68 -28.50 47.83
C VAL A 511 -38.98 -28.19 46.49
N SER A 512 -39.68 -27.78 45.42
CA SER A 512 -39.04 -27.46 44.11
C SER A 512 -38.40 -26.06 44.05
N ILE A 513 -38.82 -25.16 44.93
CA ILE A 513 -38.42 -23.74 44.97
C ILE A 513 -36.99 -23.57 45.47
N LYS A 514 -36.59 -24.35 46.48
CA LYS A 514 -35.28 -24.22 47.14
C LYS A 514 -34.11 -24.56 46.21
N ALA A 515 -34.28 -25.50 45.27
CA ALA A 515 -33.24 -25.88 44.32
C ALA A 515 -32.99 -24.77 43.29
N ALA A 516 -34.05 -24.20 42.72
CA ALA A 516 -33.96 -23.15 41.71
C ALA A 516 -33.33 -21.86 42.29
N ILE A 517 -33.74 -21.46 43.50
CA ILE A 517 -33.12 -20.35 44.24
C ILE A 517 -31.63 -20.59 44.46
N SER A 518 -31.24 -21.82 44.79
CA SER A 518 -29.82 -22.14 45.02
C SER A 518 -28.97 -21.97 43.77
N ASP A 519 -29.48 -22.32 42.59
CA ASP A 519 -28.71 -22.23 41.35
C ASP A 519 -28.55 -20.77 40.88
N VAL A 520 -29.59 -19.95 41.03
CA VAL A 520 -29.49 -18.52 40.69
C VAL A 520 -28.65 -17.74 41.69
N LYS A 521 -28.66 -18.11 42.98
CA LYS A 521 -27.69 -17.55 43.95
C LYS A 521 -26.24 -17.79 43.55
N LYS A 522 -25.93 -18.98 43.00
CA LYS A 522 -24.58 -19.27 42.48
C LYS A 522 -24.28 -18.40 41.27
N LEU A 523 -25.25 -18.22 40.37
CA LEU A 523 -25.11 -17.38 39.19
C LEU A 523 -24.89 -15.90 39.55
N ILE A 524 -25.65 -15.35 40.50
CA ILE A 524 -25.46 -13.99 41.05
C ILE A 524 -24.03 -13.82 41.56
N LYS A 525 -23.58 -14.74 42.42
CA LYS A 525 -22.24 -14.65 43.00
C LYS A 525 -21.15 -14.74 41.93
N ALA A 526 -21.34 -15.56 40.90
CA ALA A 526 -20.44 -15.64 39.76
C ALA A 526 -20.45 -14.33 38.93
N ALA A 527 -21.62 -13.72 38.73
CA ALA A 527 -21.75 -12.44 38.04
C ALA A 527 -21.07 -11.29 38.80
N GLU A 528 -21.20 -11.25 40.13
CA GLU A 528 -20.51 -10.27 40.99
C GLU A 528 -18.98 -10.40 40.90
N ASN A 529 -18.45 -11.62 40.81
CA ASN A 529 -17.00 -11.83 40.59
C ASN A 529 -16.54 -11.23 39.25
N ASP A 530 -17.40 -11.29 38.23
CA ASP A 530 -17.19 -10.64 36.93
C ASP A 530 -17.46 -9.12 36.98
N GLY A 531 -17.84 -8.55 38.10
CA GLY A 531 -18.17 -7.13 38.23
C GLY A 531 -19.50 -6.72 37.60
N ILE A 532 -20.39 -7.67 37.35
CA ILE A 532 -21.77 -7.40 36.92
C ILE A 532 -22.57 -6.99 38.16
N ASP A 533 -23.23 -5.83 38.11
CA ASP A 533 -24.10 -5.37 39.20
C ASP A 533 -25.31 -6.30 39.34
N ALA A 534 -25.38 -7.01 40.45
CA ALA A 534 -26.46 -7.93 40.80
C ALA A 534 -27.21 -7.50 42.08
N SER A 535 -27.10 -6.22 42.48
CA SER A 535 -27.66 -5.70 43.73
C SER A 535 -29.17 -5.96 43.84
N TYR A 536 -29.89 -5.68 42.76
CA TYR A 536 -31.34 -5.88 42.65
C TYR A 536 -31.71 -7.36 42.74
N GLU A 537 -31.05 -8.20 41.96
CA GLU A 537 -31.26 -9.65 41.91
C GLU A 537 -30.98 -10.30 43.28
N ASN A 538 -29.99 -9.78 44.02
CA ASN A 538 -29.67 -10.23 45.37
C ASN A 538 -30.74 -9.84 46.39
N GLU A 539 -31.33 -8.65 46.28
CA GLU A 539 -32.47 -8.27 47.11
C GLU A 539 -33.70 -9.12 46.79
N GLU A 540 -33.99 -9.32 45.50
CA GLU A 540 -35.10 -10.15 45.02
C GLU A 540 -34.99 -11.60 45.50
N ILE A 541 -33.77 -12.17 45.51
CA ILE A 541 -33.53 -13.52 46.00
C ILE A 541 -33.70 -13.67 47.52
N LYS A 542 -33.27 -12.68 48.33
CA LYS A 542 -33.44 -12.65 49.80
C LYS A 542 -34.90 -12.56 50.23
N LEU A 543 -35.71 -12.09 49.31
CA LEU A 543 -37.11 -11.82 49.47
C LEU A 543 -37.94 -13.07 49.12
N ILE A 544 -37.66 -13.73 47.99
CA ILE A 544 -38.32 -14.99 47.60
C ILE A 544 -37.82 -16.24 48.35
N GLU A 545 -36.64 -16.22 48.98
CA GLU A 545 -36.17 -17.36 49.80
C GLU A 545 -37.04 -17.61 51.05
N LYS A 546 -37.81 -16.60 51.47
CA LYS A 546 -38.69 -16.64 52.64
C LYS A 546 -40.10 -17.10 52.29
N THR A 547 -40.41 -17.28 50.99
CA THR A 547 -41.74 -17.61 50.50
C THR A 547 -41.77 -19.04 49.95
N GLU A 548 -42.86 -19.75 50.22
CA GLU A 548 -43.01 -21.17 49.89
C GLU A 548 -44.06 -21.41 48.79
N GLN A 549 -44.22 -20.42 47.89
CA GLN A 549 -45.27 -20.38 46.87
C GLN A 549 -44.77 -20.71 45.45
N THR A 550 -45.62 -21.31 44.62
CA THR A 550 -45.28 -21.85 43.29
C THR A 550 -44.81 -20.83 42.26
N TRP A 551 -45.22 -19.55 42.36
CA TRP A 551 -44.77 -18.47 41.46
C TRP A 551 -43.27 -18.13 41.59
N VAL A 552 -42.61 -18.62 42.64
CA VAL A 552 -41.17 -18.36 42.87
C VAL A 552 -40.29 -18.93 41.74
N LEU A 553 -40.70 -20.01 41.06
CA LEU A 553 -39.91 -20.60 39.98
C LEU A 553 -39.80 -19.69 38.74
N GLU A 554 -40.85 -18.91 38.45
CA GLU A 554 -40.85 -17.95 37.34
C GLU A 554 -39.90 -16.79 37.65
N ASN A 555 -39.97 -16.25 38.87
CA ASN A 555 -39.06 -15.19 39.33
C ASN A 555 -37.60 -15.62 39.33
N VAL A 556 -37.31 -16.88 39.68
CA VAL A 556 -35.93 -17.41 39.60
C VAL A 556 -35.42 -17.38 38.15
N LYS A 557 -36.24 -17.77 37.17
CA LYS A 557 -35.84 -17.78 35.74
C LYS A 557 -35.64 -16.35 35.20
N ASN A 558 -36.44 -15.43 35.70
CA ASN A 558 -36.39 -14.01 35.40
C ASN A 558 -35.08 -13.37 35.90
N ILE A 559 -34.71 -13.65 37.15
CA ILE A 559 -33.41 -13.27 37.70
C ILE A 559 -32.25 -13.85 36.86
N GLU A 560 -32.34 -15.12 36.45
CA GLU A 560 -31.32 -15.72 35.56
C GLU A 560 -31.20 -14.97 34.23
N ASN A 561 -32.31 -14.67 33.55
CA ASN A 561 -32.30 -13.95 32.27
C ASN A 561 -31.75 -12.52 32.40
N SER A 562 -32.07 -11.83 33.50
CA SER A 562 -31.54 -10.50 33.78
C SER A 562 -30.02 -10.51 33.85
N ILE A 563 -29.44 -11.42 34.63
CA ILE A 563 -27.99 -11.58 34.79
C ILE A 563 -27.31 -11.90 33.46
N LEU A 564 -27.90 -12.80 32.65
CA LEU A 564 -27.38 -13.14 31.32
C LEU A 564 -27.37 -11.94 30.36
N THR A 565 -28.41 -11.11 30.44
CA THR A 565 -28.54 -9.91 29.60
C THR A 565 -27.50 -8.87 29.97
N LYS A 566 -27.30 -8.60 31.27
CA LYS A 566 -26.24 -7.69 31.75
C LYS A 566 -24.85 -8.17 31.34
N ALA A 567 -24.58 -9.48 31.43
CA ALA A 567 -23.32 -10.05 31.00
C ALA A 567 -23.07 -9.83 29.50
N LYS A 568 -24.12 -9.99 28.66
CA LYS A 568 -24.03 -9.77 27.22
C LYS A 568 -23.74 -8.33 26.84
N ILE A 569 -24.36 -7.40 27.54
CA ILE A 569 -24.13 -5.96 27.37
C ILE A 569 -22.66 -5.66 27.72
N LEU A 570 -22.24 -6.01 28.94
CA LEU A 570 -20.92 -5.65 29.46
C LEU A 570 -19.75 -6.31 28.71
N TYR A 571 -19.91 -7.55 28.22
CA TYR A 571 -18.81 -8.35 27.66
C TYR A 571 -18.94 -8.69 26.17
N GLY A 572 -19.93 -8.14 25.46
CA GLY A 572 -20.18 -8.45 24.04
C GLY A 572 -19.01 -8.13 23.11
N ASN A 573 -18.21 -7.11 23.43
CA ASN A 573 -17.04 -6.70 22.65
C ASN A 573 -15.90 -7.74 22.61
N LEU A 574 -15.87 -8.69 23.56
CA LEU A 574 -14.82 -9.73 23.62
C LEU A 574 -14.80 -10.61 22.37
N GLU A 575 -15.93 -10.78 21.66
CA GLU A 575 -15.99 -11.54 20.41
C GLU A 575 -15.14 -10.91 19.29
N ASN A 576 -15.13 -9.58 19.20
CA ASN A 576 -14.32 -8.86 18.22
C ASN A 576 -12.85 -8.85 18.62
N LYS A 577 -12.56 -8.62 19.91
CA LYS A 577 -11.18 -8.67 20.43
C LYS A 577 -10.53 -10.03 20.19
N ARG A 578 -11.29 -11.11 20.38
CA ARG A 578 -10.86 -12.49 20.08
C ARG A 578 -10.41 -12.67 18.63
N LYS A 579 -11.18 -12.18 17.65
CA LYS A 579 -10.87 -12.31 16.22
C LYS A 579 -9.54 -11.64 15.88
N GLU A 580 -9.30 -10.45 16.45
CA GLU A 580 -8.06 -9.71 16.23
C GLU A 580 -6.84 -10.42 16.85
N LEU A 581 -6.96 -10.92 18.08
CA LEU A 581 -5.90 -11.71 18.73
C LEU A 581 -5.56 -12.96 17.92
N LEU A 582 -6.56 -13.72 17.45
CA LEU A 582 -6.34 -14.91 16.63
C LEU A 582 -5.62 -14.62 15.32
N LYS A 583 -5.90 -13.47 14.68
CA LYS A 583 -5.21 -13.02 13.47
C LYS A 583 -3.72 -12.79 13.73
N GLN A 584 -3.38 -12.08 14.81
CA GLN A 584 -1.99 -11.80 15.19
C GLN A 584 -1.24 -13.06 15.62
N ILE A 585 -1.87 -13.92 16.43
CA ILE A 585 -1.32 -15.23 16.83
C ILE A 585 -1.02 -16.10 15.60
N LYS A 586 -1.87 -16.07 14.57
CA LYS A 586 -1.63 -16.83 13.33
C LYS A 586 -0.41 -16.32 12.57
N LEU A 587 -0.17 -15.01 12.57
CA LEU A 587 0.96 -14.38 11.89
C LEU A 587 2.29 -14.61 12.62
N GLY A 588 2.28 -14.66 13.96
CA GLY A 588 3.49 -14.93 14.75
C GLY A 588 4.02 -16.36 14.63
N LYS A 589 3.24 -17.30 14.08
CA LYS A 589 3.62 -18.70 13.85
C LYS A 589 4.18 -19.36 15.12
N GLU A 590 5.43 -19.82 15.10
CA GLU A 590 6.08 -20.52 16.22
C GLU A 590 6.30 -19.60 17.42
N ALA A 591 6.60 -18.32 17.21
CA ALA A 591 6.87 -17.33 18.26
C ALA A 591 5.63 -16.97 19.11
N THR A 592 4.44 -17.44 18.70
CA THR A 592 3.17 -17.19 19.38
C THR A 592 2.35 -18.48 19.53
N ALA A 593 2.98 -19.64 19.36
CA ALA A 593 2.29 -20.93 19.39
C ALA A 593 1.72 -21.26 20.79
N ASP A 594 2.42 -20.86 21.84
CA ASP A 594 1.98 -20.95 23.23
C ASP A 594 0.74 -20.07 23.49
N LEU A 595 0.71 -18.84 22.96
CA LEU A 595 -0.43 -17.92 23.09
C LEU A 595 -1.70 -18.49 22.48
N LYS A 596 -1.60 -19.26 21.39
CA LYS A 596 -2.75 -19.96 20.81
C LYS A 596 -3.35 -20.96 21.79
N THR A 597 -2.51 -21.69 22.50
CA THR A 597 -2.92 -22.67 23.52
C THR A 597 -3.47 -21.97 24.75
N THR A 598 -2.83 -20.88 25.21
CA THR A 598 -3.31 -20.05 26.31
C THR A 598 -4.70 -19.49 26.01
N LEU A 599 -4.91 -18.91 24.82
CA LEU A 599 -6.21 -18.41 24.39
C LEU A 599 -7.27 -19.53 24.42
N ALA A 600 -6.98 -20.70 23.84
CA ALA A 600 -7.91 -21.83 23.85
C ALA A 600 -8.22 -22.37 25.26
N GLY A 601 -7.24 -22.33 26.17
CA GLY A 601 -7.42 -22.75 27.57
C GLY A 601 -8.27 -21.76 28.38
N THR A 602 -8.00 -20.46 28.23
CA THR A 602 -8.78 -19.39 28.88
C THR A 602 -10.24 -19.38 28.40
N GLU A 603 -10.48 -19.67 27.12
CA GLU A 603 -11.81 -19.69 26.49
C GLU A 603 -12.62 -20.96 26.78
N GLN A 604 -12.06 -21.93 27.50
CA GLN A 604 -12.67 -23.25 27.66
C GLN A 604 -14.10 -23.17 28.25
N ASP A 605 -15.05 -23.77 27.53
CA ASP A 605 -16.49 -23.81 27.82
C ASP A 605 -17.24 -22.45 27.76
N ALA A 606 -16.54 -21.34 27.49
CA ALA A 606 -17.11 -20.00 27.43
C ALA A 606 -17.66 -19.62 26.04
N PHE A 607 -17.28 -20.34 24.99
CA PHE A 607 -17.67 -20.04 23.60
C PHE A 607 -18.39 -21.21 22.92
N TYR A 608 -19.34 -20.87 22.05
CA TYR A 608 -19.92 -21.79 21.08
C TYR A 608 -18.93 -22.06 19.92
N SER A 609 -19.19 -23.12 19.15
CA SER A 609 -18.35 -23.51 18.00
C SER A 609 -18.29 -22.47 16.88
N ASP A 610 -19.25 -21.55 16.83
CA ASP A 610 -19.29 -20.43 15.87
C ASP A 610 -18.49 -19.20 16.35
N GLY A 611 -17.90 -19.26 17.54
CA GLY A 611 -17.10 -18.19 18.12
C GLY A 611 -17.88 -17.14 18.91
N ARG A 612 -19.19 -17.35 19.16
CA ARG A 612 -20.01 -16.50 20.05
C ARG A 612 -19.88 -16.91 21.51
N ILE A 613 -20.07 -15.97 22.42
CA ILE A 613 -20.00 -16.25 23.87
C ILE A 613 -21.25 -17.01 24.34
N ASN A 614 -21.03 -18.08 25.11
CA ASN A 614 -22.06 -18.77 25.88
C ASN A 614 -22.15 -18.18 27.29
N TYR A 615 -22.90 -17.09 27.45
CA TYR A 615 -22.98 -16.34 28.71
C TYR A 615 -23.35 -17.20 29.92
N ARG A 616 -24.24 -18.17 29.76
CA ARG A 616 -24.65 -19.05 30.87
C ARG A 616 -23.50 -19.89 31.42
N LYS A 617 -22.53 -20.27 30.58
CA LYS A 617 -21.34 -21.01 30.98
C LYS A 617 -20.14 -20.11 31.29
N ALA A 618 -20.10 -18.92 30.70
CA ALA A 618 -18.98 -18.00 30.80
C ALA A 618 -19.02 -17.11 32.05
N ILE A 619 -20.21 -16.82 32.60
CA ILE A 619 -20.35 -16.02 33.83
C ILE A 619 -19.61 -16.66 35.00
N GLY A 620 -18.84 -15.85 35.72
CA GLY A 620 -17.83 -16.22 36.69
C GLY A 620 -16.40 -16.25 36.13
N LYS A 621 -16.23 -16.10 34.81
CA LYS A 621 -14.92 -16.09 34.12
C LYS A 621 -14.78 -14.94 33.12
N LEU A 622 -15.82 -14.17 32.82
CA LEU A 622 -15.78 -13.16 31.75
C LEU A 622 -14.73 -12.06 32.03
N LYS A 623 -14.58 -11.66 33.29
CA LYS A 623 -13.54 -10.71 33.70
C LYS A 623 -12.15 -11.29 33.53
N GLU A 624 -11.96 -12.57 33.86
CA GLU A 624 -10.70 -13.28 33.66
C GLU A 624 -10.35 -13.39 32.18
N ILE A 625 -11.32 -13.72 31.31
CA ILE A 625 -11.12 -13.76 29.85
C ILE A 625 -10.70 -12.39 29.33
N ARG A 626 -11.38 -11.30 29.75
CA ARG A 626 -11.01 -9.93 29.37
C ARG A 626 -9.57 -9.60 29.78
N ASN A 627 -9.19 -9.95 31.02
CA ASN A 627 -7.84 -9.70 31.52
C ASN A 627 -6.79 -10.53 30.76
N ALA A 628 -7.05 -11.81 30.53
CA ALA A 628 -6.17 -12.69 29.76
C ALA A 628 -6.02 -12.20 28.31
N TYR A 629 -7.06 -11.68 27.67
CA TYR A 629 -6.94 -11.07 26.34
C TYR A 629 -6.04 -9.84 26.35
N ASN A 630 -6.11 -9.01 27.40
CA ASN A 630 -5.20 -7.88 27.56
C ASN A 630 -3.75 -8.36 27.80
N GLU A 631 -3.55 -9.44 28.55
CA GLU A 631 -2.22 -10.04 28.76
C GLU A 631 -1.65 -10.65 27.47
N ILE A 632 -2.46 -11.39 26.71
CA ILE A 632 -2.08 -11.94 25.40
C ILE A 632 -1.70 -10.80 24.45
N GLU A 633 -2.43 -9.68 24.45
CA GLU A 633 -2.10 -8.51 23.65
C GLU A 633 -0.72 -7.92 24.03
N VAL A 634 -0.39 -7.88 25.31
CA VAL A 634 0.94 -7.47 25.81
C VAL A 634 2.03 -8.46 25.38
N GLU A 635 1.79 -9.77 25.49
CA GLU A 635 2.75 -10.80 25.05
C GLU A 635 2.97 -10.79 23.52
N LEU A 636 1.91 -10.59 22.73
CA LEU A 636 2.02 -10.38 21.28
C LEU A 636 2.91 -9.17 20.96
N GLY A 637 2.91 -8.15 21.82
CA GLY A 637 3.83 -7.02 21.75
C GLY A 637 5.32 -7.41 21.85
N LYS A 638 5.65 -8.49 22.56
CA LYS A 638 7.04 -9.00 22.66
C LYS A 638 7.47 -9.74 21.41
N SER A 639 6.57 -10.51 20.78
CA SER A 639 6.81 -11.21 19.51
C SER A 639 6.56 -10.32 18.28
N ARG A 640 6.49 -8.99 18.46
CA ARG A 640 6.12 -8.03 17.40
C ARG A 640 7.04 -8.11 16.19
N LYS A 641 8.35 -8.31 16.40
CA LYS A 641 9.33 -8.42 15.31
C LYS A 641 9.05 -9.65 14.44
N ASP A 642 8.76 -10.80 15.04
CA ASP A 642 8.46 -12.03 14.30
C ASP A 642 7.13 -11.95 13.55
N ILE A 643 6.12 -11.33 14.17
CA ILE A 643 4.82 -11.06 13.51
C ILE A 643 5.04 -10.19 12.28
N VAL A 644 5.81 -9.10 12.41
CA VAL A 644 6.15 -8.21 11.29
C VAL A 644 6.92 -8.98 10.23
N LEU A 645 8.02 -9.67 10.57
CA LEU A 645 8.85 -10.41 9.63
C LEU A 645 8.09 -11.44 8.80
N ASN A 646 7.13 -12.14 9.43
CA ASN A 646 6.26 -13.11 8.76
C ASN A 646 5.16 -12.46 7.91
N ALA A 647 4.85 -11.19 8.17
CA ALA A 647 3.89 -10.38 7.41
C ALA A 647 4.53 -9.64 6.23
N LEU A 648 5.86 -9.46 6.23
CA LEU A 648 6.57 -8.80 5.13
C LEU A 648 6.59 -9.66 3.88
N GLU A 649 6.34 -9.01 2.74
CA GLU A 649 6.64 -9.56 1.43
C GLU A 649 8.04 -9.08 1.02
N LYS A 650 8.83 -9.98 0.43
CA LYS A 650 10.24 -9.75 0.12
C LYS A 650 10.53 -10.20 -1.29
N THR A 651 11.20 -9.37 -2.07
CA THR A 651 11.72 -9.70 -3.39
C THR A 651 13.13 -9.17 -3.56
N SER A 652 13.89 -9.83 -4.42
CA SER A 652 15.23 -9.39 -4.81
C SER A 652 15.37 -9.50 -6.32
N ASP A 653 16.16 -8.59 -6.88
CA ASP A 653 16.54 -8.59 -8.28
C ASP A 653 18.04 -8.30 -8.47
N LEU A 654 18.59 -8.82 -9.56
CA LEU A 654 19.95 -8.60 -10.03
C LEU A 654 19.94 -8.28 -11.54
N SER A 655 20.60 -7.19 -11.92
CA SER A 655 20.85 -6.82 -13.31
C SER A 655 22.30 -6.37 -13.53
N PHE A 656 22.75 -6.44 -14.78
CA PHE A 656 24.08 -6.03 -15.23
C PHE A 656 23.99 -5.36 -16.60
N ASP A 657 24.90 -4.42 -16.85
CA ASP A 657 25.07 -3.82 -18.17
C ASP A 657 25.80 -4.79 -19.13
N ILE A 658 26.08 -4.36 -20.37
CA ILE A 658 26.77 -5.18 -21.37
C ILE A 658 28.11 -5.65 -20.79
N VAL A 659 28.34 -6.97 -20.82
CA VAL A 659 29.56 -7.59 -20.32
C VAL A 659 30.62 -7.54 -21.41
N GLU A 660 31.65 -6.72 -21.19
CA GLU A 660 32.82 -6.64 -22.07
C GLU A 660 34.02 -7.35 -21.43
N LEU A 661 34.83 -8.04 -22.24
CA LEU A 661 36.01 -8.74 -21.76
C LEU A 661 37.04 -7.78 -21.17
N ASP A 662 37.59 -8.14 -20.01
CA ASP A 662 38.60 -7.41 -19.25
C ASP A 662 38.21 -5.97 -18.85
N LYS A 663 36.91 -5.64 -18.94
CA LYS A 663 36.37 -4.34 -18.54
C LYS A 663 35.43 -4.47 -17.36
N PRO A 664 35.37 -3.46 -16.47
CA PRO A 664 34.38 -3.43 -15.41
C PRO A 664 32.97 -3.36 -15.99
N THR A 665 32.08 -4.21 -15.50
CA THR A 665 30.64 -4.17 -15.76
C THR A 665 29.93 -3.58 -14.55
N ASP A 666 28.99 -2.67 -14.79
CA ASP A 666 28.09 -2.16 -13.76
C ASP A 666 27.08 -3.25 -13.37
N ILE A 667 27.06 -3.61 -12.08
CA ILE A 667 26.18 -4.58 -11.45
C ILE A 667 25.23 -3.83 -10.53
N LYS A 668 23.94 -4.18 -10.58
CA LYS A 668 22.92 -3.61 -9.72
C LYS A 668 22.10 -4.69 -9.03
N ILE A 669 22.01 -4.61 -7.71
CA ILE A 669 21.17 -5.49 -6.89
C ILE A 669 20.11 -4.63 -6.22
N ILE A 670 18.87 -5.11 -6.25
CA ILE A 670 17.75 -4.45 -5.61
C ILE A 670 17.07 -5.42 -4.66
N PHE A 671 16.84 -4.96 -3.43
CA PHE A 671 16.01 -5.65 -2.47
C PHE A 671 14.78 -4.83 -2.20
N ALA A 672 13.62 -5.46 -2.29
CA ALA A 672 12.36 -4.82 -2.00
C ALA A 672 11.61 -5.54 -0.88
N VAL A 673 11.10 -4.72 0.03
CA VAL A 673 10.32 -5.15 1.18
C VAL A 673 9.01 -4.39 1.16
N SER A 674 7.90 -5.11 1.18
CA SER A 674 6.57 -4.52 1.29
C SER A 674 5.86 -4.97 2.56
N ASN A 675 5.28 -4.00 3.28
CA ASN A 675 4.55 -4.25 4.52
C ASN A 675 3.04 -4.06 4.33
N ASN A 676 2.36 -5.07 3.77
CA ASN A 676 0.95 -4.96 3.40
C ASN A 676 -0.04 -5.02 4.57
N LEU A 677 0.41 -5.34 5.79
CA LEU A 677 -0.47 -5.63 6.93
C LEU A 677 -0.41 -4.57 8.04
N GLY A 678 0.27 -3.44 7.80
CA GLY A 678 0.22 -2.27 8.67
C GLY A 678 0.96 -2.41 10.00
N PHE A 679 1.74 -3.48 10.20
CA PHE A 679 2.50 -3.65 11.43
C PHE A 679 3.76 -2.77 11.44
N SER A 680 4.37 -2.57 12.61
CA SER A 680 5.60 -1.78 12.74
C SER A 680 6.61 -2.48 13.63
N ALA A 681 7.89 -2.30 13.33
CA ALA A 681 9.02 -2.80 14.10
C ALA A 681 10.25 -1.90 13.93
N GLU A 682 11.18 -1.98 14.88
CA GLU A 682 12.47 -1.28 14.83
C GLU A 682 13.62 -2.29 14.80
N ASN A 683 14.73 -1.93 14.18
CA ASN A 683 15.96 -2.72 14.10
C ASN A 683 15.64 -4.16 13.69
N THR A 684 15.06 -4.32 12.50
CA THR A 684 14.55 -5.60 12.00
C THR A 684 15.48 -6.12 10.91
N ALA A 685 16.04 -7.30 11.15
CA ALA A 685 16.89 -8.00 10.20
C ALA A 685 16.04 -8.84 9.24
N ILE A 686 16.12 -8.51 7.96
CA ILE A 686 15.37 -9.17 6.89
C ILE A 686 16.35 -10.02 6.09
N ASP A 687 16.13 -11.32 6.11
CA ASP A 687 16.88 -12.25 5.29
C ASP A 687 16.28 -12.34 3.88
N PHE A 688 17.16 -12.23 2.90
CA PHE A 688 16.92 -12.54 1.50
C PHE A 688 17.74 -13.76 1.10
N GLU A 689 17.11 -14.70 0.40
CA GLU A 689 17.84 -15.73 -0.31
C GLU A 689 18.61 -15.05 -1.44
N PHE A 690 19.93 -15.17 -1.42
CA PHE A 690 20.78 -14.54 -2.41
C PHE A 690 21.79 -15.58 -2.88
N PRO A 691 21.57 -16.20 -4.06
CA PRO A 691 22.35 -17.34 -4.48
C PRO A 691 23.79 -16.99 -4.88
N TYR A 692 24.18 -15.70 -4.90
CA TYR A 692 25.47 -15.23 -5.42
C TYR A 692 26.50 -14.95 -4.36
N ASP A 693 27.76 -15.20 -4.74
CA ASP A 693 28.92 -14.89 -3.92
C ASP A 693 29.54 -13.53 -4.31
N LEU A 694 28.73 -12.48 -4.48
CA LEU A 694 29.23 -11.12 -4.76
C LEU A 694 29.74 -10.44 -3.49
N GLU A 695 30.94 -9.86 -3.49
CA GLU A 695 31.39 -9.03 -2.37
C GLU A 695 30.70 -7.67 -2.41
N ILE A 696 29.92 -7.36 -1.37
CA ILE A 696 29.16 -6.12 -1.25
C ILE A 696 29.71 -5.33 -0.08
N PHE A 697 30.12 -4.09 -0.33
CA PHE A 697 30.54 -3.15 0.69
C PHE A 697 29.45 -2.11 0.94
N LYS A 698 29.46 -1.47 2.11
CA LYS A 698 28.53 -0.37 2.41
C LYS A 698 28.69 0.81 1.42
N SER A 699 29.89 1.02 0.88
CA SER A 699 30.16 2.01 -0.17
C SER A 699 29.41 1.76 -1.47
N ASP A 700 28.96 0.52 -1.69
CA ASP A 700 28.26 0.11 -2.91
C ASP A 700 26.76 0.42 -2.79
N MET A 701 26.30 0.99 -1.67
CA MET A 701 24.91 1.30 -1.39
C MET A 701 24.65 2.80 -1.53
N ASN A 702 23.63 3.16 -2.31
CA ASN A 702 23.30 4.55 -2.62
C ASN A 702 22.16 5.09 -1.73
N ASP A 703 21.95 4.52 -0.54
CA ASP A 703 20.72 4.69 0.23
C ASP A 703 20.97 5.34 1.62
N ASP A 704 20.13 6.32 1.98
CA ASP A 704 20.14 7.02 3.28
C ASP A 704 19.62 6.15 4.43
N ASN A 705 19.08 4.98 4.12
CA ASN A 705 18.61 4.03 5.10
C ASN A 705 19.81 3.47 5.89
N ASP A 706 19.69 3.41 7.23
CA ASP A 706 20.65 2.75 8.12
C ASP A 706 20.65 1.23 7.88
N VAL A 707 21.28 0.81 6.78
CA VAL A 707 21.33 -0.57 6.35
C VAL A 707 22.70 -1.16 6.68
N GLU A 708 22.68 -2.25 7.42
CA GLU A 708 23.82 -3.14 7.57
C GLU A 708 23.56 -4.39 6.73
N VAL A 709 24.48 -4.67 5.80
CA VAL A 709 24.46 -5.87 4.96
C VAL A 709 25.42 -6.89 5.55
N ILE A 710 24.87 -7.98 6.11
CA ILE A 710 25.68 -9.10 6.62
C ILE A 710 25.56 -10.25 5.62
N LYS A 711 26.64 -10.48 4.87
CA LYS A 711 26.71 -11.60 3.92
C LYS A 711 27.02 -12.90 4.65
N THR A 712 26.23 -13.93 4.35
CA THR A 712 26.55 -15.33 4.66
C THR A 712 26.32 -16.15 3.38
N LYS A 713 27.04 -17.25 3.18
CA LYS A 713 26.96 -18.02 1.92
C LYS A 713 25.50 -18.38 1.58
N GLY A 714 24.98 -17.86 0.46
CA GLY A 714 23.60 -18.06 0.00
C GLY A 714 22.53 -17.12 0.57
N ARG A 715 22.90 -16.14 1.40
CA ARG A 715 21.96 -15.19 2.04
C ARG A 715 22.54 -13.79 2.20
N ILE A 716 21.70 -12.81 1.94
CA ILE A 716 21.94 -11.41 2.31
C ILE A 716 20.97 -11.00 3.41
N LYS A 717 21.51 -10.47 4.49
CA LYS A 717 20.74 -9.91 5.59
C LYS A 717 20.77 -8.39 5.50
N ILE A 718 19.60 -7.78 5.46
CA ILE A 718 19.40 -6.33 5.43
C ILE A 718 18.76 -5.91 6.74
N ILE A 719 19.42 -5.03 7.50
CA ILE A 719 18.84 -4.48 8.72
C ILE A 719 18.16 -3.16 8.39
N LEU A 720 16.85 -3.06 8.63
CA LEU A 720 16.13 -1.78 8.57
C LEU A 720 15.98 -1.21 9.97
N SER A 721 16.39 0.04 10.16
CA SER A 721 16.25 0.77 11.44
C SER A 721 14.79 0.86 11.88
N LYS A 722 13.87 1.06 10.94
CA LYS A 722 12.42 1.10 11.20
C LYS A 722 11.64 0.54 10.01
N ILE A 723 10.67 -0.32 10.33
CA ILE A 723 9.62 -0.79 9.43
C ILE A 723 8.33 -0.07 9.80
N GLU A 724 7.86 0.78 8.92
CA GLU A 724 6.64 1.54 9.08
C GLU A 724 5.42 0.79 8.49
N PRO A 725 4.24 0.98 9.06
CA PRO A 725 2.98 0.43 8.53
C PRO A 725 2.76 0.80 7.07
N TYR A 726 2.39 -0.18 6.23
CA TYR A 726 2.08 0.03 4.81
C TYR A 726 3.23 0.63 3.98
N ALA A 727 4.45 0.64 4.51
CA ALA A 727 5.61 1.15 3.81
C ALA A 727 6.20 0.12 2.84
N ASN A 728 6.81 0.64 1.79
CA ASN A 728 7.66 -0.10 0.86
C ASN A 728 9.09 0.42 1.00
N TYR A 729 10.05 -0.50 1.03
CA TYR A 729 11.47 -0.19 1.08
C TYR A 729 12.14 -0.76 -0.16
N ILE A 730 12.96 0.05 -0.82
CA ILE A 730 13.76 -0.37 -1.99
C ILE A 730 15.21 -0.06 -1.64
N ILE A 731 16.00 -1.10 -1.38
CA ILE A 731 17.44 -0.97 -1.13
C ILE A 731 18.17 -1.26 -2.45
N LYS A 732 18.93 -0.29 -2.95
CA LYS A 732 19.72 -0.39 -4.19
C LYS A 732 21.21 -0.53 -3.87
N ILE A 733 21.88 -1.46 -4.54
CA ILE A 733 23.32 -1.70 -4.45
C ILE A 733 23.89 -1.63 -5.87
N GLU A 734 24.91 -0.80 -6.07
CA GLU A 734 25.56 -0.56 -7.35
C GLU A 734 27.07 -0.82 -7.21
N LYS A 735 27.64 -1.65 -8.08
CA LYS A 735 29.04 -2.07 -8.03
C LYS A 735 29.62 -2.21 -9.43
N GLN A 736 30.91 -1.94 -9.59
CA GLN A 736 31.65 -2.30 -10.81
C GLN A 736 32.55 -3.51 -10.58
N GLU A 737 32.47 -4.50 -11.46
CA GLU A 737 33.29 -5.70 -11.38
C GLU A 737 33.58 -6.30 -12.77
N ILE A 738 34.76 -6.89 -12.96
CA ILE A 738 35.15 -7.50 -14.24
C ILE A 738 34.58 -8.92 -14.28
N LEU A 739 33.48 -9.08 -15.02
CA LEU A 739 32.72 -10.35 -15.08
C LEU A 739 33.27 -11.35 -16.10
N ALA A 740 34.02 -10.89 -17.11
CA ALA A 740 34.66 -11.70 -18.12
C ALA A 740 36.15 -11.35 -18.21
N ARG A 741 37.04 -12.34 -18.10
CA ARG A 741 38.50 -12.15 -18.10
C ARG A 741 39.16 -13.00 -19.17
N SER A 742 40.11 -12.44 -19.93
CA SER A 742 40.89 -13.22 -20.88
C SER A 742 41.87 -14.16 -20.15
N ILE A 743 41.88 -15.44 -20.50
CA ILE A 743 42.82 -16.44 -19.96
C ILE A 743 43.99 -16.63 -20.94
N ASN A 744 43.68 -16.82 -22.22
CA ASN A 744 44.67 -17.19 -23.22
C ASN A 744 44.26 -16.68 -24.61
N LYS A 745 45.25 -16.34 -25.44
CA LYS A 745 45.04 -15.88 -26.82
C LYS A 745 45.99 -16.62 -27.76
N ARG A 746 45.44 -17.19 -28.82
CA ARG A 746 46.21 -17.80 -29.92
C ARG A 746 45.86 -17.09 -31.21
N VAL A 747 46.87 -16.53 -31.85
CA VAL A 747 46.74 -15.94 -33.19
C VAL A 747 47.61 -16.76 -34.14
N SER A 748 47.01 -17.25 -35.21
CA SER A 748 47.72 -17.90 -36.32
C SER A 748 47.43 -17.17 -37.62
N ALA A 749 48.49 -16.84 -38.36
CA ALA A 749 48.38 -16.24 -39.68
C ALA A 749 48.99 -17.20 -40.71
N VAL A 750 48.20 -17.59 -41.71
CA VAL A 750 48.65 -18.39 -42.85
C VAL A 750 48.72 -17.50 -44.07
N GLY A 751 49.94 -17.24 -44.55
CA GLY A 751 50.16 -16.46 -45.76
C GLY A 751 49.75 -17.23 -47.01
N ASN A 752 48.94 -16.59 -47.85
CA ASN A 752 48.56 -17.06 -49.18
C ASN A 752 49.58 -16.56 -50.21
N ALA A 753 49.73 -17.29 -51.31
CA ALA A 753 50.71 -16.98 -52.37
C ALA A 753 50.40 -15.70 -53.16
N ASP A 754 49.23 -15.10 -52.96
CA ASP A 754 48.80 -13.84 -53.56
C ASP A 754 49.14 -12.60 -52.71
N GLY A 755 49.82 -12.80 -51.57
CA GLY A 755 50.17 -11.73 -50.64
C GLY A 755 49.09 -11.41 -49.61
N SER A 756 47.96 -12.13 -49.61
CA SER A 756 46.98 -12.11 -48.51
C SER A 756 47.37 -13.09 -47.40
N ALA A 757 46.75 -12.98 -46.22
CA ALA A 757 46.90 -13.95 -45.15
C ALA A 757 45.54 -14.23 -44.51
N ASN A 758 45.27 -15.51 -44.22
CA ASN A 758 44.15 -15.89 -43.37
C ASN A 758 44.61 -15.81 -41.92
N ILE A 759 43.94 -14.97 -41.13
CA ILE A 759 44.20 -14.81 -39.70
C ILE A 759 43.08 -15.55 -38.97
N GLU A 760 43.45 -16.57 -38.20
CA GLU A 760 42.57 -17.21 -37.22
C GLU A 760 43.00 -16.77 -35.83
N GLU A 761 42.05 -16.22 -35.08
CA GLU A 761 42.22 -15.83 -33.68
C GLU A 761 41.27 -16.64 -32.80
N ASN A 762 41.83 -17.25 -31.76
CA ASN A 762 41.08 -17.94 -30.71
C ASN A 762 41.40 -17.30 -29.36
N ILE A 763 40.37 -16.87 -28.63
CA ILE A 763 40.47 -16.33 -27.27
C ILE A 763 39.77 -17.29 -26.32
N ASP A 764 40.52 -17.82 -25.35
CA ASP A 764 39.97 -18.52 -24.19
C ASP A 764 39.70 -17.46 -23.11
N PHE A 765 38.46 -17.37 -22.63
CA PHE A 765 38.08 -16.45 -21.55
C PHE A 765 37.45 -17.19 -20.37
N GLU A 766 37.64 -16.64 -19.18
CA GLU A 766 36.96 -17.03 -17.95
C GLU A 766 35.80 -16.07 -17.76
N LEU A 767 34.59 -16.60 -17.81
CA LEU A 767 33.46 -15.91 -17.21
C LEU A 767 33.44 -16.29 -15.74
N GLU A 768 33.28 -15.34 -14.83
CA GLU A 768 33.09 -15.71 -13.43
C GLU A 768 31.91 -16.70 -13.34
N ILE A 769 32.16 -17.90 -12.80
CA ILE A 769 31.27 -19.08 -12.86
C ILE A 769 29.84 -18.75 -12.39
N ASN A 770 29.69 -17.73 -11.53
CA ASN A 770 28.40 -17.26 -11.04
C ASN A 770 27.65 -16.37 -12.05
N ALA A 771 28.32 -15.62 -12.94
CA ALA A 771 27.69 -14.85 -14.02
C ALA A 771 27.17 -15.77 -15.15
N ALA A 772 27.80 -16.93 -15.36
CA ALA A 772 27.41 -17.93 -16.36
C ALA A 772 25.98 -18.46 -16.17
N MET A 773 25.51 -18.55 -14.91
CA MET A 773 24.16 -19.01 -14.59
C MET A 773 23.04 -18.00 -14.97
N TRP A 774 23.37 -16.73 -15.27
CA TRP A 774 22.40 -15.65 -15.52
C TRP A 774 22.27 -15.23 -16.97
N LEU A 775 23.30 -15.51 -17.78
CA LEU A 775 23.31 -15.13 -19.19
C LEU A 775 22.60 -16.17 -20.08
N GLY A 776 22.10 -17.27 -19.49
CA GLY A 776 21.51 -18.39 -20.22
C GLY A 776 22.57 -19.21 -20.98
N ASP A 777 22.13 -20.16 -21.80
CA ASP A 777 23.02 -21.01 -22.61
C ASP A 777 23.77 -20.23 -23.73
N GLU A 778 23.40 -18.95 -23.95
CA GLU A 778 23.88 -18.11 -25.04
C GLU A 778 24.18 -16.69 -24.54
N VAL A 779 25.46 -16.35 -24.39
CA VAL A 779 25.89 -15.00 -24.02
C VAL A 779 26.18 -14.19 -25.28
N GLU A 780 25.61 -12.99 -25.39
CA GLU A 780 25.98 -12.01 -26.41
C GLU A 780 27.17 -11.20 -25.88
N ILE A 781 28.38 -11.52 -26.32
CA ILE A 781 29.61 -10.79 -26.00
C ILE A 781 29.90 -9.87 -27.19
N ASP A 782 29.15 -8.77 -27.27
CA ASP A 782 29.26 -7.83 -28.39
C ASP A 782 30.53 -6.97 -28.30
N GLY A 783 31.16 -6.70 -29.44
CA GLY A 783 32.12 -5.59 -29.57
C GLY A 783 33.50 -5.81 -28.97
N LEU A 784 33.93 -7.07 -28.82
CA LEU A 784 35.24 -7.41 -28.31
C LEU A 784 36.35 -6.85 -29.22
N GLN A 785 37.04 -5.81 -28.77
CA GLN A 785 38.27 -5.31 -29.41
C GLN A 785 39.45 -5.44 -28.47
N TYR A 786 40.44 -6.25 -28.87
CA TYR A 786 41.75 -6.29 -28.23
C TYR A 786 42.84 -5.99 -29.27
N ASN A 787 43.56 -4.88 -29.09
CA ASN A 787 44.53 -4.35 -30.06
C ASN A 787 43.97 -4.07 -31.47
N GLY A 788 42.73 -3.58 -31.55
CA GLY A 788 42.17 -3.02 -32.78
C GLY A 788 41.61 -4.02 -33.79
N ALA A 789 41.37 -5.28 -33.38
CA ALA A 789 40.58 -6.25 -34.16
C ALA A 789 39.31 -6.61 -33.40
N GLU A 790 38.17 -6.56 -34.10
CA GLU A 790 36.84 -6.88 -33.60
C GLU A 790 36.62 -8.39 -33.70
N LEU A 791 36.25 -9.07 -32.61
CA LEU A 791 35.77 -10.45 -32.67
C LEU A 791 34.39 -10.47 -33.34
N GLU A 792 34.07 -11.55 -34.06
CA GLU A 792 32.80 -11.68 -34.75
C GLU A 792 31.62 -11.64 -33.77
N LYS A 793 30.61 -10.81 -34.09
CA LYS A 793 29.33 -10.78 -33.38
C LYS A 793 28.67 -12.15 -33.41
N GLY A 794 28.38 -12.72 -32.25
CA GLY A 794 27.67 -13.98 -32.18
C GLY A 794 27.31 -14.40 -30.76
N LYS A 795 26.24 -15.19 -30.66
CA LYS A 795 25.88 -15.91 -29.44
C LYS A 795 26.90 -17.03 -29.23
N HIS A 796 27.62 -16.98 -28.11
CA HIS A 796 28.58 -18.02 -27.76
C HIS A 796 27.92 -18.99 -26.77
N LYS A 797 28.00 -20.30 -27.09
CA LYS A 797 27.58 -21.36 -26.17
C LYS A 797 28.67 -21.59 -25.14
N LEU A 798 28.28 -21.63 -23.87
CA LEU A 798 29.14 -22.08 -22.79
C LEU A 798 29.46 -23.57 -22.99
N GLU A 799 30.70 -23.91 -23.33
CA GLU A 799 31.16 -25.29 -23.21
C GLU A 799 31.41 -25.61 -21.73
N THR A 800 30.89 -26.76 -21.29
CA THR A 800 30.78 -27.17 -19.87
C THR A 800 32.02 -27.86 -19.34
#